data_AF-A3VEV7-F1
#
_entry.id   AF-A3VEV7-F1
#
_cell.length_a   1.000
_cell.length_b   1.000
_cell.length_c   1.000
_cell.angle_alpha   90.00
_cell.angle_beta   90.00
_cell.angle_gamma   90.00
#
_symmetry.space_group_name_H-M   'P 1'
#
loop_
_entity.id
_entity.type
_entity.pdbx_description
1 polymer ?
#
loop_
_entity_poly.entity_id
_entity_poly.type
_entity_poly.pdbx_seq_one_letter_code
_entity_poly.pdbx_strand_id
1 'polypeptide(L)'
;MKFSKVLIIPGVFLFAALLALVAAFSSVNVIERVSKAAVEQALILGGQDWANVHTDGLQLVLSGMAPTESDRFRAISIAGGEVDSSRVIDQMEVPNAAGIEPPRFSVEILRNDGGISMIGLIPNATDREALNARVRRIAPEKNVADLLETADYDVPENWSSALDFALVALERLPRAKISMDASRVTIEAIADSAEQRTTWERDLARAAPGGLRVAMNISAPRPVITPFTTRFVIDDQGARFDACTAGTEAGRVKIVAAGIASGVKGRPTCTIGLGVPSPDWPDAVSRGVRAVREMGAGTITFSDADVTLVAPASVEQQNFDRVVGELEADLPDVFSLHATKTQAESTEGEGRPEFSATLSPEGQVQLRGRLGDEQQRTITESVARARFGMDKVYMAARLDENLPRGWSVRVLAAVEALSYLDNGVAIVQPELVELRGKTGDPNANTEISRLLSEKLGEAQDYRVNVSYDEALDPIASLPSPEECVAMINETIAGSKITFAPGSVEIEASAAATIDKIADVLRDCAEVPMEIGGHTDSQGSEELNKALSQQRANSVLNALLARRILTSNIVAHGYGEEVPIADNDTEAGREANRRIEFRLISQRELDGEPLIEGTPYDGPLGDIRPRPRPTAADAEDTAEADETGDEGVPPEDEEYVAGDDGPPEGMDAETAAALAPEDDVEDAAAEGATEPTGDEAPAPETANTEPGTDETDDGATQAEEVAETTEGEDPDAADETASADEETTNETAANAADETPGEGVDETTETETVSEEALSPPTVVHPELEGVRAPPRPEREG
;
A
#
# COMPACT_ATOMS: atom_id res chain seq x y z
N MET A 1 105.49 50.08 -10.03
CA MET A 1 104.57 51.17 -10.41
C MET A 1 104.35 52.06 -9.20
N LYS A 2 104.70 53.34 -9.28
CA LYS A 2 104.41 54.33 -8.21
C LYS A 2 102.98 54.81 -8.43
N PHE A 3 102.02 54.31 -7.65
CA PHE A 3 100.66 54.84 -7.69
C PHE A 3 100.69 56.33 -7.30
N SER A 4 100.10 57.17 -8.15
CA SER A 4 100.00 58.61 -7.91
C SER A 4 99.25 58.86 -6.60
N LYS A 5 99.85 59.62 -5.69
CA LYS A 5 99.28 59.95 -4.36
C LYS A 5 97.88 60.58 -4.45
N VAL A 6 97.47 61.06 -5.62
CA VAL A 6 96.16 61.66 -5.90
C VAL A 6 95.02 60.62 -5.96
N LEU A 7 95.29 59.34 -6.28
CA LEU A 7 94.26 58.29 -6.40
C LEU A 7 93.99 57.50 -5.10
N ILE A 8 94.87 57.62 -4.10
CA ILE A 8 94.79 56.83 -2.86
C ILE A 8 93.64 57.32 -1.96
N ILE A 9 93.48 58.64 -1.83
CA ILE A 9 92.45 59.26 -0.98
C ILE A 9 91.03 58.87 -1.43
N PRO A 10 90.61 59.06 -2.71
CA PRO A 10 89.28 58.64 -3.14
C PRO A 10 89.08 57.12 -3.08
N GLY A 11 90.14 56.33 -3.30
CA GLY A 11 90.10 54.86 -3.13
C GLY A 11 89.79 54.42 -1.70
N VAL A 12 90.34 55.11 -0.69
CA VAL A 12 90.05 54.82 0.73
C VAL A 12 88.61 55.18 1.10
N PHE A 13 88.09 56.33 0.64
CA PHE A 13 86.69 56.69 0.88
C PHE A 13 85.71 55.74 0.19
N LEU A 14 86.02 55.30 -1.04
CA LEU A 14 85.19 54.33 -1.76
C LEU A 14 85.23 52.96 -1.10
N PHE A 15 86.39 52.52 -0.62
CA PHE A 15 86.51 51.29 0.16
C PHE A 15 85.75 51.38 1.49
N ALA A 16 85.84 52.50 2.22
CA ALA A 16 85.10 52.72 3.46
C ALA A 16 83.58 52.75 3.21
N ALA A 17 83.13 53.39 2.13
CA ALA A 17 81.72 53.41 1.74
C ALA A 17 81.21 52.01 1.37
N LEU A 18 82.01 51.22 0.62
CA LEU A 18 81.67 49.84 0.27
C LEU A 18 81.64 48.94 1.50
N LEU A 19 82.60 49.10 2.42
CA LEU A 19 82.64 48.36 3.68
C LEU A 19 81.45 48.74 4.58
N ALA A 20 81.07 50.02 4.64
CA ALA A 20 79.88 50.45 5.36
C ALA A 20 78.59 49.90 4.74
N LEU A 21 78.49 49.85 3.41
CA LEU A 21 77.33 49.28 2.70
C LEU A 21 77.24 47.78 2.92
N VAL A 22 78.36 47.06 2.83
CA VAL A 22 78.43 45.62 3.15
C VAL A 22 78.08 45.37 4.61
N ALA A 23 78.59 46.17 5.55
CA ALA A 23 78.27 46.07 6.96
C ALA A 23 76.78 46.34 7.24
N ALA A 24 76.19 47.35 6.61
CA ALA A 24 74.77 47.66 6.72
C ALA A 24 73.89 46.52 6.16
N PHE A 25 74.16 46.06 4.94
CA PHE A 25 73.42 44.96 4.31
C PHE A 25 73.56 43.65 5.09
N SER A 26 74.76 43.35 5.59
CA SER A 26 75.00 42.18 6.44
C SER A 26 74.26 42.29 7.77
N SER A 27 74.21 43.48 8.37
CA SER A 27 73.51 43.70 9.64
C SER A 27 71.99 43.53 9.47
N VAL A 28 71.41 44.10 8.40
CA VAL A 28 69.98 43.93 8.08
C VAL A 28 69.66 42.45 7.87
N ASN A 29 70.42 41.73 7.04
CA ASN A 29 70.20 40.30 6.78
C ASN A 29 70.39 39.42 8.03
N VAL A 30 71.22 39.83 8.99
CA VAL A 30 71.37 39.11 10.26
C VAL A 30 70.16 39.37 11.15
N ILE A 31 69.72 40.62 11.27
CA ILE A 31 68.56 40.99 12.08
C ILE A 31 67.30 40.33 11.54
N GLU A 32 67.06 40.39 10.23
CA GLU A 32 65.91 39.74 9.58
C GLU A 32 65.88 38.23 9.83
N ARG A 33 67.01 37.53 9.65
CA ARG A 33 67.08 36.09 9.88
C ARG A 33 66.86 35.71 11.34
N VAL A 34 67.42 36.48 12.28
CA VAL A 34 67.25 36.23 13.70
C VAL A 34 65.81 36.50 14.13
N SER A 35 65.23 37.63 13.71
CA SER A 35 63.84 37.97 14.03
C SER A 35 62.85 37.00 13.40
N LYS A 36 63.07 36.60 12.13
CA LYS A 36 62.25 35.59 11.46
C LYS A 36 62.30 34.26 12.22
N ALA A 37 63.49 33.74 12.52
CA ALA A 37 63.64 32.47 13.22
C ALA A 37 63.03 32.48 14.63
N ALA A 38 63.18 33.59 15.38
CA ALA A 38 62.60 33.74 16.70
C ALA A 38 61.06 33.72 16.66
N VAL A 39 60.46 34.47 15.73
CA VAL A 39 59.00 34.54 15.58
C VAL A 39 58.42 33.23 15.04
N GLU A 40 59.05 32.60 14.05
CA GLU A 40 58.64 31.27 13.55
C GLU A 40 58.68 30.23 14.67
N GLN A 41 59.74 30.23 15.47
CA GLN A 41 59.85 29.32 16.60
C GLN A 41 58.78 29.60 17.67
N ALA A 42 58.51 30.87 17.99
CA ALA A 42 57.49 31.24 18.96
C ALA A 42 56.07 30.86 18.49
N LEU A 43 55.76 31.05 17.20
CA LEU A 43 54.48 30.65 16.61
C LEU A 43 54.28 29.14 16.63
N ILE A 44 55.31 28.36 16.26
CA ILE A 44 55.26 26.89 16.33
C ILE A 44 55.05 26.42 17.77
N LEU A 45 55.80 26.98 18.74
CA LEU A 45 55.63 26.64 20.16
C LEU A 45 54.25 27.04 20.71
N GLY A 46 53.65 28.10 20.14
CA GLY A 46 52.29 28.55 20.45
C GLY A 46 51.19 27.79 19.71
N GLY A 47 51.53 26.73 18.96
CA GLY A 47 50.57 25.93 18.17
C GLY A 47 49.97 26.69 16.98
N GLN A 48 50.69 27.68 16.44
CA GLN A 48 50.30 28.48 15.29
C GLN A 48 51.15 28.13 14.06
N ASP A 49 51.34 26.84 13.80
CA ASP A 49 52.16 26.28 12.71
C ASP A 49 51.59 26.56 11.32
N TRP A 50 50.30 26.90 11.24
CA TRP A 50 49.63 27.36 10.02
C TRP A 50 50.05 28.78 9.58
N ALA A 51 50.64 29.59 10.48
CA ALA A 51 51.03 30.97 10.22
C ALA A 51 52.45 31.06 9.61
N ASN A 52 52.56 31.68 8.45
CA ASN A 52 53.83 31.88 7.73
C ASN A 52 54.41 33.27 8.00
N VAL A 53 55.72 33.33 8.22
CA VAL A 53 56.45 34.56 8.56
C VAL A 53 57.37 35.00 7.43
N HIS A 54 57.18 36.24 6.97
CA HIS A 54 58.07 36.91 6.02
C HIS A 54 58.63 38.18 6.65
N THR A 55 59.87 38.52 6.33
CA THR A 55 60.52 39.76 6.81
C THR A 55 60.96 40.60 5.62
N ASP A 56 60.70 41.90 5.67
CA ASP A 56 61.19 42.89 4.71
C ASP A 56 61.77 44.09 5.48
N GLY A 57 63.09 44.16 5.58
CA GLY A 57 63.80 45.17 6.36
C GLY A 57 63.49 45.05 7.85
N LEU A 58 62.74 46.04 8.35
CA LEU A 58 62.27 46.05 9.74
C LEU A 58 60.84 45.51 9.89
N GLN A 59 60.10 45.26 8.81
CA GLN A 59 58.71 44.80 8.90
C GLN A 59 58.64 43.27 8.89
N LEU A 60 57.67 42.75 9.63
CA LEU A 60 57.36 41.33 9.70
C LEU A 60 55.93 41.12 9.24
N VAL A 61 55.74 40.32 8.20
CA VAL A 61 54.45 40.04 7.59
C VAL A 61 54.03 38.62 7.98
N LEU A 62 52.88 38.51 8.62
CA LEU A 62 52.23 37.23 8.92
C LEU A 62 51.19 36.93 7.83
N SER A 63 51.19 35.71 7.31
CA SER A 63 50.29 35.27 6.25
C SER A 63 49.89 33.81 6.45
N GLY A 64 48.69 33.41 6.02
CA GLY A 64 48.18 32.06 6.22
C GLY A 64 46.68 32.06 6.52
N MET A 65 46.07 30.88 6.54
CA MET A 65 44.66 30.71 6.84
C MET A 65 44.50 30.28 8.31
N ALA A 66 43.99 31.19 9.14
CA ALA A 66 43.77 30.98 10.56
C ALA A 66 42.50 30.15 10.79
N PRO A 67 42.53 29.06 11.57
CA PRO A 67 41.34 28.23 11.83
C PRO A 67 40.17 28.99 12.44
N THR A 68 40.46 29.95 13.32
CA THR A 68 39.48 30.84 13.94
C THR A 68 40.01 32.26 14.03
N GLU A 69 39.12 33.23 14.23
CA GLU A 69 39.50 34.63 14.49
C GLU A 69 40.37 34.73 15.76
N SER A 70 40.09 33.91 16.78
CA SER A 70 40.87 33.84 18.02
C SER A 70 42.32 33.39 17.76
N ASP A 71 42.53 32.40 16.90
CA ASP A 71 43.86 31.92 16.53
C ASP A 71 44.64 32.96 15.73
N ARG A 72 43.97 33.69 14.83
CA ARG A 72 44.56 34.84 14.11
C ARG A 72 45.09 35.89 15.07
N PHE A 73 44.27 36.32 16.05
CA PHE A 73 44.70 37.28 17.06
C PHE A 73 45.82 36.75 17.95
N ARG A 74 45.79 35.45 18.28
CA ARG A 74 46.83 34.80 19.08
C ARG A 74 48.18 34.79 18.35
N ALA A 75 48.19 34.48 17.05
CA ALA A 75 49.39 34.52 16.22
C ALA A 75 50.00 35.93 16.15
N ILE A 76 49.19 36.99 15.96
CA ILE A 76 49.66 38.39 15.98
C ILE A 76 50.27 38.74 17.35
N SER A 77 49.61 38.33 18.43
CA SER A 77 50.07 38.59 19.80
C SER A 77 51.40 37.92 20.11
N ILE A 78 51.57 36.65 19.71
CA ILE A 78 52.82 35.90 19.87
C ILE A 78 53.96 36.57 19.08
N ALA A 79 53.72 36.93 17.81
CA ALA A 79 54.71 37.62 17.00
C ALA A 79 55.09 39.00 17.60
N GLY A 80 54.12 39.73 18.14
CA GLY A 80 54.33 41.00 18.85
C GLY A 80 55.06 40.89 20.20
N GLY A 81 55.23 39.67 20.73
CA GLY A 81 56.06 39.41 21.91
C GLY A 81 57.56 39.30 21.58
N GLU A 82 57.89 38.87 20.37
CA GLU A 82 59.27 38.67 19.90
C GLU A 82 59.83 39.90 19.16
N VAL A 83 58.96 40.65 18.47
CA VAL A 83 59.29 41.90 17.79
C VAL A 83 58.29 43.00 18.14
N ASP A 84 58.70 44.27 18.07
CA ASP A 84 57.79 45.40 18.33
C ASP A 84 56.52 45.30 17.46
N SER A 85 55.36 45.35 18.11
CA SER A 85 54.05 45.11 17.47
C SER A 85 53.73 46.10 16.34
N SER A 86 54.31 47.30 16.35
CA SER A 86 54.16 48.27 15.24
C SER A 86 54.81 47.82 13.93
N ARG A 87 55.66 46.79 14.00
CA ARG A 87 56.39 46.21 12.86
C ARG A 87 55.70 44.98 12.29
N VAL A 88 54.67 44.45 12.97
CA VAL A 88 53.92 43.26 12.54
C VAL A 88 52.78 43.69 11.62
N ILE A 89 52.77 43.16 10.41
CA ILE A 89 51.72 43.36 9.40
C ILE A 89 50.95 42.06 9.29
N ASP A 90 49.65 42.13 9.55
CA ASP A 90 48.74 41.01 9.43
C ASP A 90 48.16 40.93 8.01
N GLN A 91 48.45 39.82 7.32
CA GLN A 91 47.87 39.40 6.04
C GLN A 91 47.30 37.98 6.14
N MET A 92 46.87 37.57 7.34
CA MET A 92 46.23 36.28 7.55
C MET A 92 44.73 36.37 7.25
N GLU A 93 44.16 35.29 6.72
CA GLU A 93 42.74 35.16 6.38
C GLU A 93 42.05 34.17 7.34
N VAL A 94 40.75 34.33 7.58
CA VAL A 94 39.94 33.40 8.37
C VAL A 94 38.88 32.79 7.45
N PRO A 95 38.67 31.45 7.45
CA PRO A 95 37.58 30.83 6.70
C PRO A 95 36.24 31.46 7.08
N ASN A 96 35.40 31.78 6.09
CA ASN A 96 34.01 32.15 6.37
C ASN A 96 33.31 30.97 7.05
N ALA A 97 32.64 31.21 8.18
CA ALA A 97 31.79 30.21 8.80
C ALA A 97 30.80 29.68 7.75
N ALA A 98 30.76 28.37 7.54
CA ALA A 98 29.78 27.75 6.67
C ALA A 98 28.37 28.19 7.12
N GLY A 99 27.55 28.66 6.18
CA GLY A 99 26.19 29.12 6.50
C GLY A 99 25.41 28.03 7.22
N ILE A 100 24.64 28.41 8.24
CA ILE A 100 23.73 27.50 8.95
C ILE A 100 22.74 26.96 7.92
N GLU A 101 22.72 25.65 7.72
CA GLU A 101 21.74 25.01 6.84
C GLU A 101 20.33 25.27 7.41
N PRO A 102 19.36 25.71 6.60
CA PRO A 102 18.02 26.00 7.08
C PRO A 102 17.39 24.76 7.76
N PRO A 103 16.64 24.95 8.85
CA PRO A 103 15.95 23.83 9.49
C PRO A 103 14.90 23.24 8.54
N ARG A 104 14.71 21.92 8.61
CA ARG A 104 13.65 21.26 7.85
C ARG A 104 12.30 21.52 8.52
N PHE A 105 11.41 22.20 7.81
CA PHE A 105 10.03 22.35 8.26
C PHE A 105 9.29 21.02 8.15
N SER A 106 8.59 20.64 9.22
CA SER A 106 7.79 19.43 9.27
C SER A 106 6.68 19.56 10.31
N VAL A 107 5.56 18.90 10.05
CA VAL A 107 4.41 18.84 10.97
C VAL A 107 3.94 17.40 11.11
N GLU A 108 3.68 16.99 12.33
CA GLU A 108 2.97 15.77 12.67
C GLU A 108 1.62 16.12 13.30
N ILE A 109 0.55 15.54 12.73
CA ILE A 109 -0.82 15.70 13.19
C ILE A 109 -1.31 14.33 13.66
N LEU A 110 -1.67 14.24 14.93
CA LEU A 110 -2.25 13.05 15.54
C LEU A 110 -3.73 13.30 15.78
N ARG A 111 -4.61 12.46 15.23
CA ARG A 111 -6.06 12.49 15.48
C ARG A 111 -6.52 11.15 16.03
N ASN A 112 -7.24 11.20 17.14
CA ASN A 112 -7.90 10.05 17.74
C ASN A 112 -9.28 10.44 18.30
N ASP A 113 -9.94 9.53 19.00
CA ASP A 113 -11.27 9.77 19.57
C ASP A 113 -11.29 10.86 20.66
N GLY A 114 -10.14 11.18 21.26
CA GLY A 114 -10.01 12.17 22.34
C GLY A 114 -9.65 13.59 21.87
N GLY A 115 -9.03 13.75 20.70
CA GLY A 115 -8.48 15.03 20.30
C GLY A 115 -7.67 15.04 19.01
N ILE A 116 -7.18 16.23 18.66
CA ILE A 116 -6.17 16.46 17.64
C ILE A 116 -4.94 17.08 18.32
N SER A 117 -3.74 16.59 18.01
CA SER A 117 -2.48 17.20 18.43
C SER A 117 -1.65 17.54 17.19
N MET A 118 -1.07 18.74 17.14
CA MET A 118 -0.18 19.18 16.08
C MET A 118 1.18 19.51 16.67
N ILE A 119 2.24 18.92 16.14
CA ILE A 119 3.61 19.02 16.65
C ILE A 119 4.55 19.29 15.48
N GLY A 120 5.52 20.18 15.64
CA GLY A 120 6.56 20.38 14.63
C GLY A 120 6.93 21.85 14.38
N LEU A 121 7.71 22.08 13.33
CA LEU A 121 8.25 23.38 12.96
C LEU A 121 7.62 23.86 11.66
N ILE A 122 7.02 25.06 11.69
CA ILE A 122 6.37 25.69 10.54
C ILE A 122 7.09 27.00 10.13
N PRO A 123 7.08 27.38 8.85
CA PRO A 123 7.54 28.69 8.43
C PRO A 123 6.73 29.81 9.07
N ASN A 124 7.38 30.90 9.46
CA ASN A 124 6.73 32.08 10.04
C ASN A 124 5.63 32.69 9.13
N ALA A 125 5.73 32.51 7.81
CA ALA A 125 4.70 32.92 6.85
C ALA A 125 3.41 32.06 6.93
N THR A 126 3.43 30.93 7.63
CA THR A 126 2.25 30.08 7.86
C THR A 126 1.41 30.69 8.97
N ASP A 127 0.18 31.10 8.67
CA ASP A 127 -0.75 31.65 9.66
C ASP A 127 -1.22 30.55 10.64
N ARG A 128 -0.55 30.51 11.80
CA ARG A 128 -0.82 29.54 12.88
C ARG A 128 -2.22 29.70 13.47
N GLU A 129 -2.75 30.92 13.57
CA GLU A 129 -4.09 31.16 14.12
C GLU A 129 -5.17 30.66 13.16
N ALA A 130 -5.00 30.94 11.87
CA ALA A 130 -5.90 30.44 10.83
C ALA A 130 -5.86 28.90 10.70
N LEU A 131 -4.67 28.29 10.82
CA LEU A 131 -4.50 26.84 10.84
C LEU A 131 -5.29 26.22 12.00
N ASN A 132 -5.09 26.73 13.23
CA ASN A 132 -5.82 26.28 14.41
C ASN A 132 -7.34 26.43 14.25
N ALA A 133 -7.81 27.56 13.71
CA ALA A 133 -9.23 27.79 13.47
C ALA A 133 -9.83 26.80 12.46
N ARG A 134 -9.06 26.41 11.43
CA ARG A 134 -9.48 25.42 10.43
C ARG A 134 -9.53 24.01 11.01
N VAL A 135 -8.54 23.63 11.82
CA VAL A 135 -8.52 22.33 12.52
C VAL A 135 -9.67 22.21 13.53
N ARG A 136 -9.98 23.28 14.29
CA ARG A 136 -11.15 23.31 15.17
C ARG A 136 -12.47 23.18 14.43
N ARG A 137 -12.55 23.62 13.17
CA ARG A 137 -13.76 23.42 12.33
C ARG A 137 -13.92 21.97 11.88
N ILE A 138 -12.81 21.26 11.68
CA ILE A 138 -12.79 19.84 11.30
C ILE A 138 -13.27 18.95 12.48
N ALA A 139 -12.91 19.31 13.71
CA ALA A 139 -13.32 18.58 14.91
C ALA A 139 -13.82 19.53 16.03
N PRO A 140 -15.04 20.07 15.92
CA PRO A 140 -15.54 21.14 16.81
C PRO A 140 -15.73 20.71 18.27
N GLU A 141 -15.94 19.42 18.53
CA GLU A 141 -16.17 18.88 19.89
C GLU A 141 -14.92 18.24 20.51
N LYS A 142 -13.75 18.36 19.87
CA LYS A 142 -12.52 17.69 20.29
C LYS A 142 -11.46 18.68 20.74
N ASN A 143 -10.67 18.30 21.73
CA ASN A 143 -9.55 19.11 22.20
C ASN A 143 -8.47 19.19 21.10
N VAL A 144 -8.02 20.40 20.79
CA VAL A 144 -6.91 20.65 19.85
C VAL A 144 -5.69 21.12 20.63
N ALA A 145 -4.66 20.28 20.71
CA ALA A 145 -3.37 20.59 21.32
C ALA A 145 -2.40 21.10 20.24
N ASP A 146 -1.98 22.35 20.37
CA ASP A 146 -1.04 22.99 19.44
C ASP A 146 0.34 23.10 20.09
N LEU A 147 1.28 22.29 19.59
CA LEU A 147 2.68 22.24 19.98
C LEU A 147 3.58 22.61 18.78
N LEU A 148 3.11 23.49 17.90
CA LEU A 148 3.87 23.98 16.76
C LEU A 148 4.83 25.12 17.17
N GLU A 149 6.00 25.15 16.54
CA GLU A 149 6.98 26.23 16.63
C GLU A 149 7.15 26.93 15.28
N THR A 150 7.57 28.20 15.28
CA THR A 150 7.76 28.99 14.05
C THR A 150 9.22 29.38 13.86
N ALA A 151 9.71 29.35 12.61
CA ALA A 151 11.03 29.87 12.25
C ALA A 151 10.99 30.76 11.00
N ASP A 152 11.86 31.77 10.97
CA ASP A 152 11.92 32.81 9.94
C ASP A 152 12.96 32.45 8.85
N TYR A 153 12.58 31.54 7.96
CA TYR A 153 13.35 31.11 6.79
C TYR A 153 12.44 31.07 5.56
N ASP A 154 13.03 30.98 4.37
CA ASP A 154 12.30 30.86 3.11
C ASP A 154 11.34 29.66 3.13
N VAL A 155 10.12 29.90 2.66
CA VAL A 155 9.06 28.89 2.60
C VAL A 155 9.37 27.91 1.46
N PRO A 156 9.44 26.59 1.73
CA PRO A 156 9.59 25.61 0.66
C PRO A 156 8.41 25.64 -0.33
N GLU A 157 8.69 25.46 -1.62
CA GLU A 157 7.73 25.62 -2.73
C GLU A 157 6.41 24.85 -2.55
N ASN A 158 6.48 23.62 -2.01
CA ASN A 158 5.33 22.72 -1.85
C ASN A 158 4.71 22.71 -0.44
N TRP A 159 5.16 23.58 0.46
CA TRP A 159 4.74 23.59 1.86
C TRP A 159 3.23 23.80 2.04
N SER A 160 2.66 24.80 1.36
CA SER A 160 1.24 25.13 1.46
C SER A 160 0.36 24.00 0.91
N SER A 161 0.74 23.42 -0.22
CA SER A 161 0.05 22.29 -0.85
C SER A 161 0.07 21.04 0.03
N ALA A 162 1.21 20.75 0.67
CA ALA A 162 1.32 19.67 1.64
C ALA A 162 0.40 19.92 2.85
N LEU A 163 0.44 21.13 3.42
CA LEU A 163 -0.39 21.55 4.55
C LEU A 163 -1.89 21.39 4.24
N ASP A 164 -2.34 21.86 3.08
CA ASP A 164 -3.73 21.73 2.64
C ASP A 164 -4.14 20.28 2.48
N PHE A 165 -3.30 19.44 1.87
CA PHE A 165 -3.59 18.02 1.70
C PHE A 165 -3.71 17.27 3.03
N ALA A 166 -2.82 17.54 4.00
CA ALA A 166 -2.99 16.90 5.30
C ALA A 166 -4.23 17.36 6.05
N LEU A 167 -4.71 18.59 5.85
CA LEU A 167 -5.99 19.01 6.42
C LEU A 167 -7.17 18.29 5.76
N VAL A 168 -7.10 18.00 4.46
CA VAL A 168 -8.10 17.14 3.78
C VAL A 168 -8.04 15.71 4.31
N ALA A 169 -6.83 15.16 4.50
CA ALA A 169 -6.65 13.84 5.12
C ALA A 169 -7.18 13.81 6.55
N LEU A 170 -6.86 14.84 7.34
CA LEU A 170 -7.33 15.01 8.70
C LEU A 170 -8.84 15.06 8.76
N GLU A 171 -9.53 15.72 7.82
CA GLU A 171 -10.99 15.79 7.79
C GLU A 171 -11.66 14.41 7.63
N ARG A 172 -11.09 13.58 6.76
CA ARG A 172 -11.64 12.26 6.39
C ARG A 172 -11.28 11.14 7.34
N LEU A 173 -10.13 11.24 8.00
CA LEU A 173 -9.56 10.16 8.80
C LEU A 173 -9.80 10.43 10.30
N PRO A 174 -10.73 9.70 10.96
CA PRO A 174 -11.05 9.92 12.36
C PRO A 174 -9.96 9.42 13.33
N ARG A 175 -9.13 8.47 12.88
CA ARG A 175 -8.01 7.89 13.65
C ARG A 175 -6.79 7.80 12.73
N ALA A 176 -5.89 8.78 12.83
CA ALA A 176 -4.73 8.84 11.96
C ALA A 176 -3.55 9.58 12.59
N LYS A 177 -2.36 9.20 12.13
CA LYS A 177 -1.13 9.96 12.25
C LYS A 177 -0.77 10.46 10.85
N ILE A 178 -0.64 11.78 10.70
CA ILE A 178 -0.29 12.43 9.44
C ILE A 178 1.00 13.19 9.66
N SER A 179 2.09 12.76 9.03
CA SER A 179 3.39 13.43 9.09
C SER A 179 3.68 14.08 7.75
N MET A 180 4.16 15.32 7.76
CA MET A 180 4.46 16.06 6.54
C MET A 180 5.75 16.84 6.59
N ASP A 181 6.32 17.02 5.41
CA ASP A 181 7.30 18.05 5.08
C ASP A 181 6.96 18.61 3.69
N ALA A 182 7.79 19.49 3.16
CA ALA A 182 7.56 20.09 1.85
C ALA A 182 7.58 19.09 0.67
N SER A 183 8.26 17.95 0.81
CA SER A 183 8.44 16.96 -0.24
C SER A 183 7.47 15.78 -0.13
N ARG A 184 6.99 15.46 1.07
CA ARG A 184 6.21 14.26 1.34
C ARG A 184 5.13 14.46 2.41
N VAL A 185 4.00 13.80 2.23
CA VAL A 185 2.98 13.55 3.27
C VAL A 185 2.84 12.05 3.49
N THR A 186 2.96 11.60 4.73
CA THR A 186 2.78 10.22 5.15
C THR A 186 1.53 10.11 6.02
N ILE A 187 0.66 9.16 5.71
CA ILE A 187 -0.62 8.95 6.39
C ILE A 187 -0.64 7.52 6.93
N GLU A 188 -0.76 7.38 8.24
CA GLU A 188 -1.04 6.11 8.91
C GLU A 188 -2.44 6.18 9.50
N ALA A 189 -3.34 5.25 9.15
CA ALA A 189 -4.73 5.28 9.61
C ALA A 189 -5.34 3.89 9.84
N ILE A 190 -6.43 3.86 10.61
CA ILE A 190 -7.19 2.64 10.91
C ILE A 190 -8.64 2.82 10.43
N ALA A 191 -8.99 2.07 9.39
CA ALA A 191 -10.36 1.94 8.88
C ALA A 191 -11.17 0.95 9.70
N ASP A 192 -12.49 1.09 9.69
CA ASP A 192 -13.45 0.19 10.31
C ASP A 192 -13.73 -1.06 9.45
N SER A 193 -13.53 -0.98 8.14
CA SER A 193 -13.73 -2.10 7.21
C SER A 193 -12.81 -2.04 5.98
N ALA A 194 -12.74 -3.15 5.23
CA ALA A 194 -11.95 -3.23 4.00
C ALA A 194 -12.51 -2.31 2.89
N GLU A 195 -13.83 -2.15 2.81
CA GLU A 195 -14.48 -1.23 1.86
C GLU A 195 -14.19 0.23 2.22
N GLN A 196 -14.21 0.56 3.53
CA GLN A 196 -13.88 1.90 4.00
C GLN A 196 -12.42 2.24 3.74
N ARG A 197 -11.48 1.30 3.98
CA ARG A 197 -10.07 1.45 3.60
C ARG A 197 -9.92 1.79 2.13
N THR A 198 -10.52 0.98 1.24
CA THR A 198 -10.44 1.16 -0.21
C THR A 198 -11.03 2.51 -0.63
N THR A 199 -12.13 2.92 0.01
CA THR A 199 -12.77 4.22 -0.21
C THR A 199 -11.84 5.37 0.19
N TRP A 200 -11.23 5.31 1.37
CA TRP A 200 -10.30 6.34 1.84
C TRP A 200 -9.03 6.43 1.00
N GLU A 201 -8.40 5.31 0.67
CA GLU A 201 -7.21 5.27 -0.20
C GLU A 201 -7.50 5.96 -1.54
N ARG A 202 -8.61 5.60 -2.18
CA ARG A 202 -9.07 6.19 -3.43
C ARG A 202 -9.38 7.69 -3.28
N ASP A 203 -10.11 8.06 -2.24
CA ASP A 203 -10.55 9.44 -2.05
C ASP A 203 -9.36 10.36 -1.72
N LEU A 204 -8.39 9.89 -0.92
CA LEU A 204 -7.15 10.61 -0.60
C LEU A 204 -6.21 10.68 -1.80
N ALA A 205 -6.08 9.60 -2.58
CA ALA A 205 -5.33 9.62 -3.83
C ALA A 205 -5.87 10.67 -4.80
N ARG A 206 -7.20 10.76 -4.96
CA ARG A 206 -7.83 11.81 -5.78
C ARG A 206 -7.63 13.23 -5.26
N ALA A 207 -7.44 13.40 -3.95
CA ALA A 207 -7.24 14.70 -3.32
C ALA A 207 -5.77 15.13 -3.27
N ALA A 208 -4.83 14.22 -3.58
CA ALA A 208 -3.40 14.49 -3.52
C ALA A 208 -2.98 15.53 -4.59
N PRO A 209 -2.30 16.62 -4.19
CA PRO A 209 -1.81 17.62 -5.13
C PRO A 209 -0.65 17.06 -5.98
N GLY A 210 -0.58 17.47 -7.25
CA GLY A 210 0.49 17.04 -8.15
C GLY A 210 1.87 17.49 -7.68
N GLY A 211 2.87 16.60 -7.77
CA GLY A 211 4.25 16.88 -7.36
C GLY A 211 4.57 16.62 -5.87
N LEU A 212 3.56 16.32 -5.05
CA LEU A 212 3.74 15.94 -3.64
C LEU A 212 3.80 14.41 -3.51
N ARG A 213 4.84 13.87 -2.87
CA ARG A 213 4.91 12.42 -2.61
C ARG A 213 3.95 12.07 -1.48
N VAL A 214 3.00 11.18 -1.71
CA VAL A 214 2.06 10.73 -0.67
C VAL A 214 2.30 9.26 -0.39
N ALA A 215 2.57 8.92 0.87
CA ALA A 215 2.65 7.55 1.34
C ALA A 215 1.48 7.27 2.28
N MET A 216 0.73 6.19 2.03
CA MET A 216 -0.45 5.81 2.82
C MET A 216 -0.29 4.39 3.34
N ASN A 217 -0.52 4.21 4.65
CA ASN A 217 -0.61 2.91 5.30
C ASN A 217 -1.91 2.86 6.09
N ILE A 218 -2.98 2.38 5.44
CA ILE A 218 -4.31 2.28 6.04
C ILE A 218 -4.60 0.81 6.31
N SER A 219 -4.81 0.47 7.57
CA SER A 219 -5.17 -0.89 8.00
C SER A 219 -6.68 -1.02 8.18
N ALA A 220 -7.22 -2.22 7.92
CA ALA A 220 -8.61 -2.57 8.20
C ALA A 220 -8.67 -3.86 9.02
N PRO A 221 -9.57 -3.96 10.02
CA PRO A 221 -9.78 -5.20 10.75
C PRO A 221 -10.25 -6.31 9.80
N ARG A 222 -9.78 -7.54 10.06
CA ARG A 222 -10.22 -8.73 9.31
C ARG A 222 -11.72 -8.96 9.55
N PRO A 223 -12.50 -9.29 8.51
CA PRO A 223 -13.92 -9.57 8.68
C PRO A 223 -14.11 -10.77 9.60
N VAL A 224 -15.10 -10.69 10.48
CA VAL A 224 -15.58 -11.85 11.26
C VAL A 224 -16.57 -12.61 10.38
N ILE A 225 -16.26 -13.86 10.06
CA ILE A 225 -17.04 -14.70 9.16
C ILE A 225 -17.87 -15.68 10.00
N THR A 226 -19.19 -15.60 9.87
CA THR A 226 -20.15 -16.49 10.54
C THR A 226 -21.33 -16.79 9.60
N PRO A 227 -21.70 -18.07 9.36
CA PRO A 227 -20.97 -19.27 9.77
C PRO A 227 -19.65 -19.42 8.98
N PHE A 228 -18.63 -19.96 9.63
CA PHE A 228 -17.36 -20.25 9.00
C PHE A 228 -17.53 -21.46 8.08
N THR A 229 -17.58 -21.24 6.76
CA THR A 229 -18.05 -22.26 5.81
C THR A 229 -16.98 -22.63 4.78
N THR A 230 -16.80 -23.93 4.52
CA THR A 230 -16.11 -24.45 3.33
C THR A 230 -16.94 -25.55 2.69
N ARG A 231 -17.26 -25.42 1.40
CA ARG A 231 -18.01 -26.40 0.62
C ARG A 231 -17.23 -26.82 -0.61
N PHE A 232 -16.99 -28.11 -0.74
CA PHE A 232 -16.24 -28.72 -1.84
C PHE A 232 -17.09 -29.77 -2.56
N VAL A 233 -17.09 -29.73 -3.89
CA VAL A 233 -17.95 -30.56 -4.74
C VAL A 233 -17.13 -31.24 -5.83
N ILE A 234 -17.44 -32.51 -6.09
CA ILE A 234 -17.06 -33.24 -7.31
C ILE A 234 -18.33 -33.79 -7.95
N ASP A 235 -18.68 -33.26 -9.12
CA ASP A 235 -19.80 -33.69 -9.95
C ASP A 235 -19.38 -33.81 -11.43
N ASP A 236 -20.35 -33.81 -12.35
CA ASP A 236 -20.15 -33.87 -13.79
C ASP A 236 -19.41 -32.65 -14.37
N GLN A 237 -19.41 -31.50 -13.68
CA GLN A 237 -18.65 -30.30 -14.05
C GLN A 237 -17.19 -30.36 -13.56
N GLY A 238 -16.86 -31.32 -12.70
CA GLY A 238 -15.54 -31.50 -12.11
C GLY A 238 -15.42 -30.92 -10.70
N ALA A 239 -14.20 -31.01 -10.15
CA ALA A 239 -13.92 -30.59 -8.77
C ALA A 239 -13.87 -29.06 -8.64
N ARG A 240 -14.52 -28.50 -7.62
CA ARG A 240 -14.50 -27.06 -7.30
C ARG A 240 -14.81 -26.79 -5.82
N PHE A 241 -14.42 -25.60 -5.36
CA PHE A 241 -14.93 -25.03 -4.12
C PHE A 241 -16.14 -24.15 -4.44
N ASP A 242 -17.30 -24.47 -3.85
CA ASP A 242 -18.47 -23.59 -3.88
C ASP A 242 -18.37 -22.51 -2.78
N ALA A 243 -17.70 -22.84 -1.67
CA ALA A 243 -17.29 -21.87 -0.65
C ALA A 243 -15.94 -22.29 -0.07
N CYS A 244 -15.07 -21.33 0.23
CA CYS A 244 -13.82 -21.62 0.94
C CYS A 244 -13.47 -20.47 1.88
N THR A 245 -13.28 -20.81 3.15
CA THR A 245 -12.84 -19.88 4.18
C THR A 245 -11.65 -20.44 4.94
N ALA A 246 -10.68 -19.57 5.26
CA ALA A 246 -9.49 -19.90 6.04
C ALA A 246 -9.22 -18.86 7.14
N GLY A 247 -8.68 -19.29 8.28
CA GLY A 247 -8.33 -18.38 9.38
C GLY A 247 -7.01 -17.63 9.19
N THR A 248 -6.13 -18.24 8.42
CA THR A 248 -4.75 -17.81 8.22
C THR A 248 -4.31 -18.10 6.79
N GLU A 249 -3.26 -17.42 6.35
CA GLU A 249 -2.65 -17.65 5.04
C GLU A 249 -2.13 -19.09 4.89
N ALA A 250 -1.46 -19.61 5.92
CA ALA A 250 -0.97 -21.00 5.92
C ALA A 250 -2.12 -22.01 5.81
N GLY A 251 -3.24 -21.76 6.50
CA GLY A 251 -4.44 -22.59 6.39
C GLY A 251 -5.05 -22.55 4.99
N ARG A 252 -5.11 -21.36 4.37
CA ARG A 252 -5.58 -21.17 3.00
C ARG A 252 -4.78 -22.01 2.01
N VAL A 253 -3.45 -21.91 2.06
CA VAL A 253 -2.54 -22.66 1.18
C VAL A 253 -2.80 -24.16 1.28
N LYS A 254 -2.98 -24.67 2.50
CA LYS A 254 -3.24 -26.09 2.76
C LYS A 254 -4.58 -26.57 2.16
N ILE A 255 -5.66 -25.84 2.41
CA ILE A 255 -7.00 -26.17 1.88
C ILE A 255 -7.01 -26.13 0.36
N VAL A 256 -6.45 -25.07 -0.23
CA VAL A 256 -6.37 -24.90 -1.69
C VAL A 256 -5.54 -26.01 -2.33
N ALA A 257 -4.40 -26.38 -1.74
CA ALA A 257 -3.57 -27.47 -2.21
C ALA A 257 -4.33 -28.82 -2.20
N ALA A 258 -5.15 -29.07 -1.18
CA ALA A 258 -6.00 -30.26 -1.14
C ALA A 258 -7.03 -30.27 -2.27
N GLY A 259 -7.67 -29.13 -2.56
CA GLY A 259 -8.60 -29.00 -3.68
C GLY A 259 -7.94 -29.21 -5.04
N ILE A 260 -6.79 -28.59 -5.29
CA ILE A 260 -6.02 -28.78 -6.53
C ILE A 260 -5.62 -30.26 -6.69
N ALA A 261 -5.17 -30.91 -5.63
CA ALA A 261 -4.87 -32.35 -5.62
C ALA A 261 -6.12 -33.25 -5.81
N SER A 262 -7.31 -32.69 -5.70
CA SER A 262 -8.60 -33.34 -5.99
C SER A 262 -9.19 -32.96 -7.35
N GLY A 263 -8.46 -32.20 -8.17
CA GLY A 263 -8.82 -31.91 -9.56
C GLY A 263 -9.42 -30.52 -9.79
N VAL A 264 -9.36 -29.61 -8.81
CA VAL A 264 -9.78 -28.20 -9.00
C VAL A 264 -8.90 -27.54 -10.05
N LYS A 265 -9.55 -26.93 -11.04
CA LYS A 265 -8.87 -26.18 -12.11
C LYS A 265 -8.86 -24.68 -11.79
N GLY A 266 -7.83 -23.97 -12.26
CA GLY A 266 -7.70 -22.52 -12.09
C GLY A 266 -7.15 -22.11 -10.72
N ARG A 267 -7.37 -20.85 -10.34
CA ARG A 267 -6.96 -20.28 -9.05
C ARG A 267 -8.19 -20.20 -8.13
N PRO A 268 -8.46 -21.20 -7.28
CA PRO A 268 -9.65 -21.16 -6.43
C PRO A 268 -9.56 -20.01 -5.41
N THR A 269 -10.66 -19.28 -5.25
CA THR A 269 -10.78 -18.23 -4.24
C THR A 269 -11.05 -18.85 -2.86
N CYS A 270 -10.37 -18.34 -1.84
CA CYS A 270 -10.58 -18.77 -0.46
C CYS A 270 -10.32 -17.60 0.50
N THR A 271 -11.39 -17.13 1.15
CA THR A 271 -11.40 -15.88 1.91
C THR A 271 -10.75 -16.07 3.27
N ILE A 272 -9.95 -15.08 3.71
CA ILE A 272 -9.33 -15.10 5.04
C ILE A 272 -10.11 -14.21 6.00
N GLY A 273 -10.57 -14.77 7.11
CA GLY A 273 -11.34 -14.04 8.13
C GLY A 273 -11.18 -14.59 9.54
N LEU A 274 -11.71 -13.83 10.51
CA LEU A 274 -11.83 -14.25 11.90
C LEU A 274 -13.10 -15.10 12.08
N GLY A 275 -13.20 -15.88 13.16
CA GLY A 275 -14.35 -16.76 13.42
C GLY A 275 -14.09 -18.26 13.16
N VAL A 276 -12.82 -18.67 13.06
CA VAL A 276 -12.46 -20.08 12.88
C VAL A 276 -12.95 -20.91 14.08
N PRO A 277 -13.70 -22.00 13.87
CA PRO A 277 -14.27 -22.81 14.95
C PRO A 277 -13.19 -23.64 15.68
N SER A 278 -12.12 -24.03 14.98
CA SER A 278 -11.01 -24.82 15.54
C SER A 278 -9.69 -24.50 14.82
N PRO A 279 -8.54 -24.48 15.53
CA PRO A 279 -7.21 -24.41 14.91
C PRO A 279 -6.97 -25.49 13.85
N ASP A 280 -7.61 -26.66 14.00
CA ASP A 280 -7.50 -27.81 13.08
C ASP A 280 -8.40 -27.68 11.84
N TRP A 281 -9.09 -26.55 11.65
CA TRP A 281 -9.94 -26.32 10.48
C TRP A 281 -9.25 -26.64 9.13
N PRO A 282 -8.01 -26.17 8.85
CA PRO A 282 -7.36 -26.51 7.60
C PRO A 282 -7.10 -28.01 7.42
N ASP A 283 -6.86 -28.73 8.51
CA ASP A 283 -6.69 -30.19 8.51
C ASP A 283 -8.00 -30.92 8.23
N ALA A 284 -9.06 -30.57 8.97
CA ALA A 284 -10.38 -31.15 8.82
C ALA A 284 -10.92 -30.97 7.40
N VAL A 285 -10.86 -29.74 6.86
CA VAL A 285 -11.27 -29.44 5.49
C VAL A 285 -10.46 -30.24 4.47
N SER A 286 -9.12 -30.29 4.63
CA SER A 286 -8.26 -31.03 3.70
C SER A 286 -8.55 -32.54 3.68
N ARG A 287 -8.90 -33.12 4.84
CA ARG A 287 -9.33 -34.52 4.97
C ARG A 287 -10.69 -34.74 4.30
N GLY A 288 -11.65 -33.84 4.52
CA GLY A 288 -12.94 -33.89 3.85
C GLY A 288 -12.84 -33.81 2.32
N VAL A 289 -12.03 -32.90 1.80
CA VAL A 289 -11.75 -32.77 0.36
C VAL A 289 -11.13 -34.05 -0.22
N ARG A 290 -10.27 -34.73 0.54
CA ARG A 290 -9.69 -36.03 0.16
C ARG A 290 -10.74 -37.15 0.14
N ALA A 291 -11.63 -37.19 1.13
CA ALA A 291 -12.72 -38.16 1.20
C ALA A 291 -13.63 -38.08 -0.04
N VAL A 292 -14.02 -36.88 -0.46
CA VAL A 292 -14.82 -36.70 -1.69
C VAL A 292 -14.08 -37.19 -2.94
N ARG A 293 -12.77 -36.92 -3.03
CA ARG A 293 -11.93 -37.43 -4.13
C ARG A 293 -11.89 -38.96 -4.18
N GLU A 294 -11.81 -39.63 -3.03
CA GLU A 294 -11.79 -41.09 -2.95
C GLU A 294 -13.13 -41.74 -3.31
N MET A 295 -14.25 -41.06 -3.04
CA MET A 295 -15.56 -41.48 -3.54
C MET A 295 -15.72 -41.26 -5.06
N GLY A 296 -14.99 -40.29 -5.63
CA GLY A 296 -15.02 -39.93 -7.03
C GLY A 296 -16.16 -38.98 -7.42
N ALA A 297 -17.19 -38.85 -6.58
CA ALA A 297 -18.26 -37.86 -6.69
C ALA A 297 -18.89 -37.62 -5.32
N GLY A 298 -19.36 -36.40 -5.08
CA GLY A 298 -20.02 -36.02 -3.83
C GLY A 298 -19.75 -34.57 -3.42
N THR A 299 -20.38 -34.19 -2.33
CA THR A 299 -20.27 -32.84 -1.77
C THR A 299 -19.95 -32.94 -0.29
N ILE A 300 -18.94 -32.21 0.17
CA ILE A 300 -18.66 -32.02 1.60
C ILE A 300 -18.81 -30.55 1.97
N THR A 301 -19.49 -30.30 3.08
CA THR A 301 -19.70 -28.96 3.63
C THR A 301 -19.27 -28.93 5.08
N PHE A 302 -18.35 -28.04 5.40
CA PHE A 302 -18.02 -27.64 6.75
C PHE A 302 -18.75 -26.33 7.03
N SER A 303 -19.52 -26.29 8.10
CA SER A 303 -20.20 -25.11 8.65
C SER A 303 -19.87 -25.09 10.14
N ASP A 304 -18.95 -24.22 10.56
CA ASP A 304 -18.42 -24.21 11.92
C ASP A 304 -17.91 -25.59 12.37
N ALA A 305 -18.55 -26.25 13.35
CA ALA A 305 -18.16 -27.58 13.81
C ALA A 305 -18.86 -28.71 13.03
N ASP A 306 -19.88 -28.40 12.24
CA ASP A 306 -20.72 -29.39 11.60
C ASP A 306 -20.22 -29.71 10.18
N VAL A 307 -20.11 -31.01 9.89
CA VAL A 307 -19.58 -31.53 8.63
C VAL A 307 -20.66 -32.37 7.97
N THR A 308 -21.13 -31.97 6.80
CA THR A 308 -22.12 -32.73 6.03
C THR A 308 -21.49 -33.30 4.76
N LEU A 309 -21.59 -34.62 4.58
CA LEU A 309 -21.12 -35.35 3.40
C LEU A 309 -22.31 -35.94 2.64
N VAL A 310 -22.51 -35.53 1.39
CA VAL A 310 -23.58 -36.02 0.52
C VAL A 310 -22.96 -36.75 -0.67
N ALA A 311 -23.27 -38.04 -0.81
CA ALA A 311 -22.84 -38.84 -1.96
C ALA A 311 -24.00 -39.08 -2.94
N PRO A 312 -23.78 -38.97 -4.26
CA PRO A 312 -24.81 -39.29 -5.24
C PRO A 312 -25.09 -40.80 -5.29
N ALA A 313 -26.26 -41.17 -5.82
CA ALA A 313 -26.68 -42.56 -5.95
C ALA A 313 -25.71 -43.45 -6.75
N SER A 314 -24.88 -42.84 -7.62
CA SER A 314 -23.87 -43.50 -8.44
C SER A 314 -22.69 -44.06 -7.66
N VAL A 315 -22.42 -43.57 -6.44
CA VAL A 315 -21.33 -44.08 -5.59
C VAL A 315 -21.71 -45.45 -5.05
N GLU A 316 -20.83 -46.45 -5.12
CA GLU A 316 -21.11 -47.77 -4.53
C GLU A 316 -21.24 -47.69 -3.01
N GLN A 317 -22.21 -48.42 -2.45
CA GLN A 317 -22.49 -48.36 -1.00
C GLN A 317 -21.27 -48.74 -0.15
N GLN A 318 -20.54 -49.78 -0.55
CA GLN A 318 -19.33 -50.22 0.16
C GLN A 318 -18.23 -49.15 0.14
N ASN A 319 -18.09 -48.41 -0.97
CA ASN A 319 -17.13 -47.33 -1.06
C ASN A 319 -17.54 -46.15 -0.16
N PHE A 320 -18.83 -45.81 -0.15
CA PHE A 320 -19.38 -44.77 0.72
C PHE A 320 -19.17 -45.11 2.20
N ASP A 321 -19.57 -46.30 2.65
CA ASP A 321 -19.45 -46.70 4.06
C ASP A 321 -17.98 -46.71 4.53
N ARG A 322 -17.06 -47.14 3.66
CA ARG A 322 -15.61 -47.11 3.94
C ARG A 322 -15.10 -45.68 4.11
N VAL A 323 -15.39 -44.79 3.16
CA VAL A 323 -14.90 -43.41 3.19
C VAL A 323 -15.51 -42.65 4.38
N VAL A 324 -16.78 -42.88 4.70
CA VAL A 324 -17.43 -42.28 5.88
C VAL A 324 -16.72 -42.73 7.16
N GLY A 325 -16.45 -44.02 7.33
CA GLY A 325 -15.78 -44.53 8.53
C GLY A 325 -14.32 -44.05 8.66
N GLU A 326 -13.59 -43.96 7.55
CA GLU A 326 -12.24 -43.39 7.53
C GLU A 326 -12.26 -41.89 7.86
N LEU A 327 -13.19 -41.12 7.27
CA LEU A 327 -13.32 -39.69 7.54
C LEU A 327 -13.74 -39.41 8.99
N GLU A 328 -14.69 -40.16 9.53
CA GLU A 328 -15.13 -40.03 10.94
C GLU A 328 -14.00 -40.32 11.92
N ALA A 329 -13.14 -41.30 11.64
CA ALA A 329 -11.97 -41.60 12.48
C ALA A 329 -10.83 -40.57 12.36
N ASP A 330 -10.72 -39.90 11.21
CA ASP A 330 -9.67 -38.95 10.90
C ASP A 330 -10.01 -37.49 11.27
N LEU A 331 -11.29 -37.17 11.44
CA LEU A 331 -11.75 -35.84 11.84
C LEU A 331 -11.44 -35.59 13.33
N PRO A 332 -10.96 -34.38 13.69
CA PRO A 332 -10.80 -34.00 15.08
C PRO A 332 -12.14 -34.03 15.85
N ASP A 333 -12.11 -34.38 17.14
CA ASP A 333 -13.30 -34.57 18.01
C ASP A 333 -14.29 -33.39 18.02
N VAL A 334 -13.83 -32.18 17.72
CA VAL A 334 -14.69 -30.98 17.67
C VAL A 334 -15.66 -31.00 16.48
N PHE A 335 -15.42 -31.81 15.46
CA PHE A 335 -16.24 -31.86 14.25
C PHE A 335 -17.26 -33.01 14.28
N SER A 336 -18.52 -32.71 13.94
CA SER A 336 -19.61 -33.69 13.85
C SER A 336 -19.91 -34.05 12.40
N LEU A 337 -19.73 -35.31 12.01
CA LEU A 337 -19.99 -35.78 10.64
C LEU A 337 -21.43 -36.29 10.47
N HIS A 338 -22.15 -35.72 9.51
CA HIS A 338 -23.43 -36.19 9.00
C HIS A 338 -23.28 -36.63 7.54
N ALA A 339 -23.28 -37.94 7.30
CA ALA A 339 -23.16 -38.50 5.96
C ALA A 339 -24.51 -39.03 5.46
N THR A 340 -24.88 -38.66 4.24
CA THR A 340 -26.08 -39.17 3.57
C THR A 340 -25.78 -39.52 2.11
N LYS A 341 -26.56 -40.46 1.57
CA LYS A 341 -26.48 -40.86 0.17
C LYS A 341 -27.82 -40.62 -0.51
N THR A 342 -27.81 -39.84 -1.59
CA THR A 342 -29.02 -39.54 -2.36
C THR A 342 -29.54 -40.81 -3.02
N GLN A 343 -30.86 -41.04 -2.98
CA GLN A 343 -31.49 -42.13 -3.73
C GLN A 343 -31.60 -41.76 -5.21
N ALA A 344 -31.39 -42.71 -6.11
CA ALA A 344 -31.50 -42.46 -7.56
C ALA A 344 -32.91 -41.94 -7.88
N GLU A 345 -32.99 -40.81 -8.59
CA GLU A 345 -34.28 -40.24 -8.98
C GLU A 345 -35.08 -41.28 -9.80
N SER A 346 -36.29 -41.59 -9.34
CA SER A 346 -37.33 -42.11 -10.22
C SER A 346 -37.74 -40.98 -11.15
N THR A 347 -37.46 -41.13 -12.44
CA THR A 347 -37.97 -40.27 -13.53
C THR A 347 -39.48 -40.40 -13.67
N GLU A 348 -40.25 -39.87 -12.71
CA GLU A 348 -41.65 -39.51 -12.88
C GLU A 348 -41.90 -38.27 -12.02
N GLY A 349 -42.14 -37.12 -12.65
CA GLY A 349 -42.22 -35.85 -11.93
C GLY A 349 -42.99 -34.73 -12.62
N GLU A 350 -43.91 -35.05 -13.53
CA GLU A 350 -44.97 -34.11 -13.91
C GLU A 350 -45.95 -34.02 -12.72
N GLY A 351 -45.64 -33.17 -11.73
CA GLY A 351 -46.45 -33.02 -10.51
C GLY A 351 -45.75 -32.56 -9.24
N ARG A 352 -44.40 -32.51 -9.19
CA ARG A 352 -43.68 -31.99 -8.00
C ARG A 352 -43.85 -30.46 -7.90
N PRO A 353 -44.06 -29.88 -6.70
CA PRO A 353 -44.14 -28.44 -6.56
C PRO A 353 -42.76 -27.82 -6.85
N GLU A 354 -42.74 -26.82 -7.73
CA GLU A 354 -41.53 -26.11 -8.15
C GLU A 354 -41.78 -24.61 -8.10
N PHE A 355 -40.75 -23.86 -7.68
CA PHE A 355 -40.67 -22.42 -7.82
C PHE A 355 -39.40 -22.05 -8.59
N SER A 356 -39.50 -21.08 -9.49
CA SER A 356 -38.37 -20.60 -10.29
C SER A 356 -38.29 -19.09 -10.29
N ALA A 357 -37.11 -18.53 -10.02
CA ALA A 357 -36.78 -17.12 -10.18
C ALA A 357 -35.72 -16.97 -11.28
N THR A 358 -36.00 -16.20 -12.33
CA THR A 358 -35.06 -15.98 -13.44
C THR A 358 -34.66 -14.51 -13.49
N LEU A 359 -33.35 -14.24 -13.49
CA LEU A 359 -32.74 -12.94 -13.70
C LEU A 359 -32.14 -12.89 -15.11
N SER A 360 -32.65 -11.98 -15.93
CA SER A 360 -32.12 -11.70 -17.27
C SER A 360 -30.88 -10.82 -17.24
N PRO A 361 -30.02 -10.84 -18.28
CA PRO A 361 -28.88 -9.92 -18.41
C PRO A 361 -29.26 -8.43 -18.38
N GLU A 362 -30.50 -8.09 -18.77
CA GLU A 362 -31.02 -6.72 -18.70
C GLU A 362 -31.47 -6.32 -17.28
N GLY A 363 -31.35 -7.24 -16.30
CA GLY A 363 -31.70 -7.05 -14.90
C GLY A 363 -33.19 -7.23 -14.59
N GLN A 364 -33.99 -7.77 -15.52
CA GLN A 364 -35.40 -8.11 -15.25
C GLN A 364 -35.50 -9.44 -14.51
N VAL A 365 -36.35 -9.50 -13.49
CA VAL A 365 -36.59 -10.68 -12.66
C VAL A 365 -38.00 -11.20 -12.87
N GLN A 366 -38.11 -12.49 -13.14
CA GLN A 366 -39.38 -13.19 -13.30
C GLN A 366 -39.52 -14.30 -12.26
N LEU A 367 -40.58 -14.22 -11.46
CA LEU A 367 -40.89 -15.17 -10.39
C LEU A 367 -42.09 -16.03 -10.81
N ARG A 368 -41.92 -17.35 -10.89
CA ARG A 368 -42.94 -18.32 -11.35
C ARG A 368 -42.99 -19.54 -10.42
N GLY A 369 -44.07 -20.30 -10.51
CA GLY A 369 -44.23 -21.57 -9.78
C GLY A 369 -45.26 -21.47 -8.65
N ARG A 370 -45.06 -22.22 -7.56
CA ARG A 370 -46.02 -22.36 -6.45
C ARG A 370 -45.55 -21.66 -5.18
N LEU A 371 -46.45 -20.96 -4.49
CA LEU A 371 -46.25 -20.31 -3.19
C LEU A 371 -47.38 -20.72 -2.22
N GLY A 372 -47.12 -20.75 -0.92
CA GLY A 372 -48.04 -21.28 0.08
C GLY A 372 -49.34 -20.49 0.19
N ASP A 373 -49.21 -19.18 0.37
CA ASP A 373 -50.33 -18.27 0.60
C ASP A 373 -50.05 -16.85 0.06
N GLU A 374 -51.04 -15.97 0.16
CA GLU A 374 -50.94 -14.58 -0.30
C GLU A 374 -49.89 -13.76 0.48
N GLN A 375 -49.70 -14.10 1.76
CA GLN A 375 -48.70 -13.44 2.60
C GLN A 375 -47.29 -13.76 2.11
N GLN A 376 -47.00 -15.04 1.83
CA GLN A 376 -45.74 -15.48 1.25
C GLN A 376 -45.50 -14.84 -0.13
N ARG A 377 -46.53 -14.75 -0.99
CA ARG A 377 -46.41 -14.03 -2.27
C ARG A 377 -45.98 -12.58 -2.07
N THR A 378 -46.69 -11.88 -1.18
CA THR A 378 -46.41 -10.46 -0.91
C THR A 378 -45.00 -10.25 -0.37
N ILE A 379 -44.53 -11.11 0.55
CA ILE A 379 -43.18 -11.05 1.10
C ILE A 379 -42.14 -11.33 0.00
N THR A 380 -42.33 -12.40 -0.78
CA THR A 380 -41.40 -12.78 -1.86
C THR A 380 -41.28 -11.66 -2.90
N GLU A 381 -42.41 -11.06 -3.28
CA GLU A 381 -42.42 -9.92 -4.21
C GLU A 381 -41.71 -8.70 -3.63
N SER A 382 -41.96 -8.39 -2.36
CA SER A 382 -41.34 -7.24 -1.69
C SER A 382 -39.82 -7.39 -1.56
N VAL A 383 -39.35 -8.59 -1.20
CA VAL A 383 -37.91 -8.91 -1.14
C VAL A 383 -37.28 -8.79 -2.52
N ALA A 384 -37.92 -9.36 -3.56
CA ALA A 384 -37.42 -9.22 -4.93
C ALA A 384 -37.35 -7.75 -5.36
N ARG A 385 -38.38 -6.95 -5.11
CA ARG A 385 -38.38 -5.52 -5.47
C ARG A 385 -37.31 -4.73 -4.71
N ALA A 386 -37.05 -5.08 -3.45
CA ALA A 386 -35.99 -4.46 -2.66
C ALA A 386 -34.60 -4.78 -3.21
N ARG A 387 -34.38 -6.00 -3.72
CA ARG A 387 -33.09 -6.46 -4.25
C ARG A 387 -32.83 -6.01 -5.69
N PHE A 388 -33.85 -6.06 -6.55
CA PHE A 388 -33.68 -5.89 -8.01
C PHE A 388 -34.31 -4.60 -8.56
N GLY A 389 -35.05 -3.86 -7.75
CA GLY A 389 -35.77 -2.64 -8.13
C GLY A 389 -37.23 -2.88 -8.49
N MET A 390 -38.09 -1.87 -8.24
CA MET A 390 -39.55 -2.05 -8.30
C MET A 390 -40.11 -2.36 -9.69
N ASP A 391 -39.56 -1.72 -10.74
CA ASP A 391 -40.06 -1.85 -12.11
C ASP A 391 -39.49 -3.05 -12.87
N LYS A 392 -38.58 -3.80 -12.24
CA LYS A 392 -37.87 -4.92 -12.86
C LYS A 392 -38.42 -6.29 -12.47
N VAL A 393 -39.35 -6.37 -11.51
CA VAL A 393 -39.85 -7.62 -10.95
C VAL A 393 -41.24 -7.96 -11.48
N TYR A 394 -41.38 -9.16 -12.07
CA TYR A 394 -42.64 -9.70 -12.54
C TYR A 394 -43.03 -10.96 -11.75
N MET A 395 -44.11 -10.84 -10.96
CA MET A 395 -44.68 -11.94 -10.17
C MET A 395 -45.75 -12.70 -10.95
N ALA A 396 -45.52 -13.99 -11.21
CA ALA A 396 -46.44 -14.88 -11.90
C ALA A 396 -46.67 -16.23 -11.16
N ALA A 397 -46.29 -16.30 -9.88
CA ALA A 397 -46.46 -17.49 -9.06
C ALA A 397 -47.92 -17.70 -8.62
N ARG A 398 -48.36 -18.95 -8.59
CA ARG A 398 -49.70 -19.40 -8.17
C ARG A 398 -49.67 -19.83 -6.70
N LEU A 399 -50.83 -19.78 -6.03
CA LEU A 399 -50.95 -20.27 -4.66
C LEU A 399 -51.21 -21.78 -4.64
N ASP A 400 -50.58 -22.48 -3.69
CA ASP A 400 -50.77 -23.90 -3.40
C ASP A 400 -50.56 -24.13 -1.90
N GLU A 401 -51.61 -24.56 -1.20
CA GLU A 401 -51.58 -24.79 0.25
C GLU A 401 -50.87 -26.10 0.62
N ASN A 402 -50.66 -27.02 -0.35
CA ASN A 402 -50.07 -28.33 -0.13
C ASN A 402 -48.55 -28.34 -0.41
N LEU A 403 -47.81 -27.41 0.18
CA LEU A 403 -46.36 -27.30 0.00
C LEU A 403 -45.58 -27.90 1.19
N PRO A 404 -44.37 -28.42 0.97
CA PRO A 404 -43.51 -28.95 2.03
C PRO A 404 -43.21 -27.92 3.14
N ARG A 405 -42.91 -28.41 4.34
CA ARG A 405 -42.43 -27.55 5.43
C ARG A 405 -41.13 -26.84 5.03
N GLY A 406 -41.01 -25.56 5.38
CA GLY A 406 -39.84 -24.74 5.05
C GLY A 406 -39.83 -24.17 3.62
N TRP A 407 -40.86 -24.41 2.80
CA TRP A 407 -40.93 -23.91 1.43
C TRP A 407 -40.73 -22.38 1.33
N SER A 408 -41.34 -21.62 2.22
CA SER A 408 -41.21 -20.14 2.24
C SER A 408 -39.78 -19.68 2.46
N VAL A 409 -39.06 -20.32 3.38
CA VAL A 409 -37.65 -19.99 3.66
C VAL A 409 -36.78 -20.31 2.45
N ARG A 410 -37.00 -21.46 1.80
CA ARG A 410 -36.29 -21.84 0.56
C ARG A 410 -36.49 -20.84 -0.57
N VAL A 411 -37.74 -20.42 -0.80
CA VAL A 411 -38.07 -19.44 -1.84
C VAL A 411 -37.38 -18.11 -1.57
N LEU A 412 -37.43 -17.61 -0.33
CA LEU A 412 -36.80 -16.33 0.01
C LEU A 412 -35.28 -16.39 -0.11
N ALA A 413 -34.66 -17.47 0.39
CA ALA A 413 -33.23 -17.70 0.26
C ALA A 413 -32.79 -17.80 -1.21
N ALA A 414 -33.57 -18.46 -2.07
CA ALA A 414 -33.28 -18.56 -3.51
C ALA A 414 -33.37 -17.20 -4.22
N VAL A 415 -34.37 -16.37 -3.88
CA VAL A 415 -34.50 -15.01 -4.45
C VAL A 415 -33.38 -14.10 -3.98
N GLU A 416 -32.97 -14.20 -2.72
CA GLU A 416 -31.85 -13.44 -2.17
C GLU A 416 -30.51 -13.89 -2.78
N ALA A 417 -30.28 -15.19 -2.91
CA ALA A 417 -29.09 -15.74 -3.55
C ALA A 417 -28.96 -15.31 -5.02
N LEU A 418 -30.09 -15.23 -5.74
CA LEU A 418 -30.12 -14.73 -7.12
C LEU A 418 -29.62 -13.28 -7.24
N SER A 419 -29.66 -12.49 -6.16
CA SER A 419 -29.21 -11.08 -6.19
C SER A 419 -27.69 -10.88 -6.21
N TYR A 420 -26.93 -11.97 -6.01
CA TYR A 420 -25.47 -11.98 -6.16
C TYR A 420 -25.01 -12.26 -7.60
N LEU A 421 -25.96 -12.47 -8.52
CA LEU A 421 -25.70 -12.78 -9.92
C LEU A 421 -26.06 -11.58 -10.81
N ASP A 422 -25.34 -11.42 -11.90
CA ASP A 422 -25.71 -10.48 -12.97
C ASP A 422 -26.82 -11.06 -13.84
N ASN A 423 -26.77 -12.37 -14.10
CA ASN A 423 -27.85 -13.11 -14.75
C ASN A 423 -27.86 -14.58 -14.31
N GLY A 424 -29.05 -15.17 -14.22
CA GLY A 424 -29.16 -16.56 -13.75
C GLY A 424 -30.57 -17.04 -13.49
N VAL A 425 -30.67 -18.23 -12.92
CA VAL A 425 -31.91 -18.85 -12.50
C VAL A 425 -31.72 -19.54 -11.15
N ALA A 426 -32.69 -19.34 -10.26
CA ALA A 426 -32.85 -20.10 -9.03
C ALA A 426 -34.08 -21.00 -9.15
N ILE A 427 -33.92 -22.30 -8.91
CA ILE A 427 -34.97 -23.32 -8.94
C ILE A 427 -35.09 -23.90 -7.54
N VAL A 428 -36.31 -23.94 -7.02
CA VAL A 428 -36.65 -24.48 -5.71
C VAL A 428 -37.56 -25.68 -5.90
N GLN A 429 -37.12 -26.82 -5.39
CA GLN A 429 -37.82 -28.10 -5.34
C GLN A 429 -37.95 -28.55 -3.87
N PRO A 430 -38.75 -29.59 -3.55
CA PRO A 430 -38.99 -30.00 -2.16
C PRO A 430 -37.73 -30.26 -1.34
N GLU A 431 -36.73 -30.87 -1.98
CA GLU A 431 -35.49 -31.29 -1.33
C GLU A 431 -34.26 -30.50 -1.80
N LEU A 432 -34.36 -29.79 -2.93
CA LEU A 432 -33.22 -29.15 -3.60
C LEU A 432 -33.47 -27.66 -3.87
N VAL A 433 -32.49 -26.82 -3.56
CA VAL A 433 -32.38 -25.46 -4.11
C VAL A 433 -31.21 -25.41 -5.09
N GLU A 434 -31.46 -25.06 -6.34
CA GLU A 434 -30.44 -24.98 -7.37
C GLU A 434 -30.32 -23.55 -7.90
N LEU A 435 -29.11 -23.03 -7.92
CA LEU A 435 -28.78 -21.72 -8.48
C LEU A 435 -27.79 -21.90 -9.63
N ARG A 436 -28.08 -21.30 -10.79
CA ARG A 436 -27.17 -21.29 -11.95
C ARG A 436 -27.05 -19.90 -12.53
N GLY A 437 -25.86 -19.48 -12.92
CA GLY A 437 -25.71 -18.20 -13.61
C GLY A 437 -24.28 -17.68 -13.71
N LYS A 438 -24.17 -16.40 -14.07
CA LYS A 438 -22.92 -15.67 -14.21
C LYS A 438 -22.89 -14.47 -13.28
N THR A 439 -21.69 -14.12 -12.85
CA THR A 439 -21.44 -12.99 -11.95
C THR A 439 -20.08 -12.37 -12.25
N GLY A 440 -20.00 -11.05 -12.16
CA GLY A 440 -18.75 -10.29 -12.18
C GLY A 440 -18.05 -10.23 -10.82
N ASP A 441 -18.65 -10.76 -9.75
CA ASP A 441 -18.03 -10.79 -8.42
C ASP A 441 -17.30 -12.13 -8.19
N PRO A 442 -15.96 -12.13 -8.03
CA PRO A 442 -15.19 -13.35 -7.80
C PRO A 442 -15.51 -14.06 -6.46
N ASN A 443 -16.18 -13.38 -5.52
CA ASN A 443 -16.56 -13.93 -4.22
C ASN A 443 -18.02 -14.39 -4.16
N ALA A 444 -18.81 -14.18 -5.20
CA ALA A 444 -20.24 -14.46 -5.19
C ALA A 444 -20.58 -15.90 -4.82
N ASN A 445 -19.82 -16.89 -5.29
CA ASN A 445 -20.08 -18.31 -4.95
C ASN A 445 -19.99 -18.56 -3.44
N THR A 446 -18.96 -17.98 -2.80
CA THR A 446 -18.77 -18.06 -1.35
C THR A 446 -19.92 -17.40 -0.59
N GLU A 447 -20.32 -16.20 -1.00
CA GLU A 447 -21.41 -15.46 -0.34
C GLU A 447 -22.77 -16.14 -0.51
N ILE A 448 -23.06 -16.65 -1.70
CA ILE A 448 -24.26 -17.43 -2.00
C ILE A 448 -24.30 -18.69 -1.15
N SER A 449 -23.22 -19.46 -1.13
CA SER A 449 -23.15 -20.71 -0.36
C SER A 449 -23.30 -20.46 1.15
N ARG A 450 -22.67 -19.40 1.68
CA ARG A 450 -22.81 -18.98 3.08
C ARG A 450 -24.27 -18.60 3.40
N LEU A 451 -24.88 -17.78 2.55
CA LEU A 451 -26.29 -17.38 2.69
C LEU A 451 -27.22 -18.59 2.69
N LEU A 452 -27.04 -19.52 1.74
CA LEU A 452 -27.89 -20.71 1.63
C LEU A 452 -27.70 -21.63 2.82
N SER A 453 -26.46 -21.86 3.28
CA SER A 453 -26.20 -22.63 4.51
C SER A 453 -26.88 -22.00 5.73
N GLU A 454 -26.74 -20.68 5.92
CA GLU A 454 -27.33 -19.95 7.04
C GLU A 454 -28.87 -20.01 7.03
N LYS A 455 -29.50 -19.83 5.86
CA LYS A 455 -30.97 -19.75 5.75
C LYS A 455 -31.65 -21.10 5.68
N LEU A 456 -31.05 -22.08 5.01
CA LEU A 456 -31.67 -23.39 4.78
C LEU A 456 -31.33 -24.41 5.87
N GLY A 457 -30.24 -24.17 6.61
CA GLY A 457 -29.68 -25.11 7.57
C GLY A 457 -28.78 -26.15 6.90
N GLU A 458 -27.91 -26.74 7.72
CA GLU A 458 -26.73 -27.50 7.30
C GLU A 458 -27.04 -28.82 6.57
N ALA A 459 -28.23 -29.39 6.82
CA ALA A 459 -28.67 -30.68 6.28
C ALA A 459 -29.44 -30.61 4.96
N GLN A 460 -29.56 -29.43 4.32
CA GLN A 460 -30.36 -29.26 3.10
C GLN A 460 -29.50 -29.26 1.83
N ASP A 461 -29.95 -30.04 0.84
CA ASP A 461 -29.28 -30.10 -0.46
C ASP A 461 -29.51 -28.82 -1.26
N TYR A 462 -28.41 -28.15 -1.59
CA TYR A 462 -28.40 -27.08 -2.58
C TYR A 462 -27.26 -27.26 -3.59
N ARG A 463 -27.42 -26.73 -4.80
CA ARG A 463 -26.39 -26.75 -5.85
C ARG A 463 -26.15 -25.33 -6.34
N VAL A 464 -24.90 -24.89 -6.33
CA VAL A 464 -24.48 -23.59 -6.85
C VAL A 464 -23.60 -23.82 -8.08
N ASN A 465 -24.13 -23.50 -9.25
CA ASN A 465 -23.43 -23.58 -10.53
C ASN A 465 -23.25 -22.18 -11.09
N VAL A 466 -22.41 -21.41 -10.41
CA VAL A 466 -22.15 -20.01 -10.74
C VAL A 466 -20.74 -19.89 -11.29
N SER A 467 -20.60 -19.26 -12.44
CA SER A 467 -19.31 -18.99 -13.06
C SER A 467 -18.98 -17.51 -13.01
N TYR A 468 -17.75 -17.20 -12.60
CA TYR A 468 -17.20 -15.85 -12.77
C TYR A 468 -17.02 -15.55 -14.26
N ASP A 469 -17.47 -14.37 -14.68
CA ASP A 469 -17.27 -13.84 -16.03
C ASP A 469 -16.58 -12.48 -15.92
N GLU A 470 -15.31 -12.43 -16.35
CA GLU A 470 -14.46 -11.24 -16.26
C GLU A 470 -15.05 -10.02 -17.00
N ALA A 471 -15.83 -10.24 -18.06
CA ALA A 471 -16.50 -9.15 -18.79
C ALA A 471 -17.66 -8.52 -18.01
N LEU A 472 -18.14 -9.19 -16.97
CA LEU A 472 -19.13 -8.66 -16.03
C LEU A 472 -18.46 -8.04 -14.80
N ASP A 473 -17.16 -8.27 -14.60
CA ASP A 473 -16.40 -7.67 -13.51
C ASP A 473 -16.12 -6.19 -13.83
N PRO A 474 -16.67 -5.26 -13.03
CA PRO A 474 -16.52 -3.83 -13.27
C PRO A 474 -15.07 -3.34 -13.10
N ILE A 475 -14.20 -4.11 -12.45
CA ILE A 475 -12.79 -3.77 -12.22
C ILE A 475 -11.90 -4.42 -13.30
N ALA A 476 -12.12 -5.69 -13.63
CA ALA A 476 -11.33 -6.39 -14.63
C ALA A 476 -11.61 -5.97 -16.08
N SER A 477 -12.74 -5.27 -16.32
CA SER A 477 -13.05 -4.66 -17.62
C SER A 477 -12.14 -3.46 -17.97
N LEU A 478 -11.26 -3.02 -17.06
CA LEU A 478 -10.28 -1.98 -17.34
C LEU A 478 -9.06 -2.59 -18.08
N PRO A 479 -8.51 -1.94 -19.13
CA PRO A 479 -7.33 -2.45 -19.83
C PRO A 479 -6.11 -2.52 -18.90
N SER A 480 -5.25 -3.51 -19.13
CA SER A 480 -3.99 -3.65 -18.38
C SER A 480 -3.05 -2.46 -18.60
N PRO A 481 -2.08 -2.23 -17.69
CA PRO A 481 -1.06 -1.18 -17.87
C PRO A 481 -0.40 -1.18 -19.24
N GLU A 482 0.00 -2.36 -19.73
CA GLU A 482 0.66 -2.55 -21.01
C GLU A 482 -0.27 -2.25 -22.19
N GLU A 483 -1.53 -2.71 -22.13
CA GLU A 483 -2.54 -2.45 -23.16
C GLU A 483 -2.89 -0.97 -23.24
N CYS A 484 -3.01 -0.29 -22.10
CA CYS A 484 -3.23 1.15 -22.02
C CYS A 484 -2.14 1.94 -22.75
N VAL A 485 -0.87 1.64 -22.50
CA VAL A 485 0.25 2.29 -23.18
C VAL A 485 0.26 1.95 -24.68
N ALA A 486 -0.07 0.71 -25.05
CA ALA A 486 -0.16 0.30 -26.45
C ALA A 486 -1.27 1.06 -27.21
N MET A 487 -2.47 1.21 -26.64
CA MET A 487 -3.58 1.96 -27.22
C MET A 487 -3.25 3.45 -27.41
N ILE A 488 -2.51 4.04 -26.45
CA ILE A 488 -2.03 5.43 -26.56
C ILE A 488 -1.01 5.56 -27.70
N ASN A 489 -0.02 4.66 -27.76
CA ASN A 489 0.99 4.69 -28.80
C ASN A 489 0.41 4.40 -30.20
N GLU A 490 -0.62 3.55 -30.31
CA GLU A 490 -1.38 3.35 -31.56
C GLU A 490 -2.10 4.64 -31.99
N THR A 491 -2.70 5.35 -31.04
CA THR A 491 -3.34 6.65 -31.28
C THR A 491 -2.34 7.68 -31.81
N ILE A 492 -1.13 7.71 -31.25
CA ILE A 492 -0.02 8.58 -31.68
C ILE A 492 0.50 8.17 -33.06
N ALA A 493 0.62 6.87 -33.34
CA ALA A 493 1.06 6.35 -34.63
C ALA A 493 0.07 6.69 -35.76
N GLY A 494 -1.24 6.70 -35.48
CA GLY A 494 -2.27 7.10 -36.43
C GLY A 494 -2.36 8.61 -36.67
N SER A 495 -2.00 9.43 -35.68
CA SER A 495 -2.02 10.90 -35.78
C SER A 495 -1.01 11.54 -34.82
N LYS A 496 0.15 11.95 -35.32
CA LYS A 496 1.25 12.49 -34.51
C LYS A 496 0.85 13.75 -33.72
N ILE A 497 1.49 13.93 -32.57
CA ILE A 497 1.45 15.19 -31.82
C ILE A 497 2.46 16.16 -32.43
N THR A 498 1.99 17.17 -33.18
CA THR A 498 2.83 18.17 -33.84
C THR A 498 2.91 19.47 -33.03
N PHE A 499 4.06 20.15 -33.15
CA PHE A 499 4.35 21.43 -32.52
C PHE A 499 4.78 22.44 -33.58
N ALA A 500 4.45 23.71 -33.39
CA ALA A 500 4.94 24.76 -34.28
C ALA A 500 6.49 24.82 -34.27
N PRO A 501 7.15 25.23 -35.37
CA PRO A 501 8.61 25.28 -35.45
C PRO A 501 9.23 26.12 -34.33
N GLY A 502 10.18 25.54 -33.59
CA GLY A 502 10.83 26.18 -32.44
C GLY A 502 9.90 26.50 -31.26
N SER A 503 8.68 25.96 -31.26
CA SER A 503 7.67 26.20 -30.23
C SER A 503 7.37 24.94 -29.42
N VAL A 504 6.82 25.19 -28.23
CA VAL A 504 6.25 24.23 -27.28
C VAL A 504 4.73 24.18 -27.37
N GLU A 505 4.14 25.04 -28.21
CA GLU A 505 2.71 25.11 -28.47
C GLU A 505 2.28 23.96 -29.38
N ILE A 506 1.28 23.21 -28.91
CA ILE A 506 0.69 22.08 -29.62
C ILE A 506 -0.20 22.61 -30.72
N GLU A 507 -0.02 22.13 -31.95
CA GLU A 507 -0.84 22.58 -33.08
C GLU A 507 -2.30 22.14 -32.92
N ALA A 508 -3.23 22.94 -33.47
CA ALA A 508 -4.66 22.64 -33.41
C ALA A 508 -5.03 21.29 -34.06
N SER A 509 -4.24 20.83 -35.04
CA SER A 509 -4.35 19.51 -35.66
C SER A 509 -4.08 18.37 -34.67
N ALA A 510 -3.19 18.57 -33.70
CA ALA A 510 -2.83 17.58 -32.69
C ALA A 510 -3.80 17.55 -31.49
N ALA A 511 -4.66 18.56 -31.34
CA ALA A 511 -5.66 18.60 -30.26
C ALA A 511 -6.60 17.39 -30.29
N ALA A 512 -7.02 16.94 -31.47
CA ALA A 512 -7.87 15.77 -31.64
C ALA A 512 -7.15 14.45 -31.29
N THR A 513 -5.83 14.38 -31.47
CA THR A 513 -5.03 13.24 -30.98
C THR A 513 -5.02 13.23 -29.46
N ILE A 514 -4.80 14.38 -28.82
CA ILE A 514 -4.76 14.48 -27.36
C ILE A 514 -6.14 14.18 -26.74
N ASP A 515 -7.23 14.56 -27.41
CA ASP A 515 -8.59 14.16 -27.00
C ASP A 515 -8.74 12.64 -26.99
N LYS A 516 -8.28 11.94 -28.04
CA LYS A 516 -8.31 10.47 -28.10
C LYS A 516 -7.42 9.82 -27.05
N ILE A 517 -6.22 10.35 -26.81
CA ILE A 517 -5.34 9.87 -25.74
C ILE A 517 -6.02 10.04 -24.38
N ALA A 518 -6.70 11.16 -24.16
CA ALA A 518 -7.46 11.40 -22.95
C ALA A 518 -8.68 10.47 -22.81
N ASP A 519 -9.33 10.09 -23.92
CA ASP A 519 -10.40 9.09 -23.90
C ASP A 519 -9.87 7.72 -23.47
N VAL A 520 -8.76 7.26 -24.06
CA VAL A 520 -8.09 6.01 -23.67
C VAL A 520 -7.68 6.05 -22.19
N LEU A 521 -7.07 7.15 -21.73
CA LEU A 521 -6.63 7.30 -20.34
C LEU A 521 -7.78 7.36 -19.32
N ARG A 522 -9.02 7.65 -19.74
CA ARG A 522 -10.19 7.59 -18.83
C ARG A 522 -10.69 6.18 -18.59
N ASP A 523 -10.50 5.30 -19.57
CA ASP A 523 -10.91 3.90 -19.50
C ASP A 523 -9.80 3.01 -18.93
N CYS A 524 -8.60 3.56 -18.75
CA CYS A 524 -7.44 2.92 -18.14
C CYS A 524 -7.44 3.02 -16.62
N ALA A 525 -6.92 1.98 -15.94
CA ALA A 525 -6.50 2.10 -14.55
C ALA A 525 -5.40 3.20 -14.41
N GLU A 526 -5.18 3.70 -13.19
CA GLU A 526 -4.15 4.73 -12.92
C GLU A 526 -2.73 4.15 -13.03
N VAL A 527 -2.30 3.94 -14.27
CA VAL A 527 -1.04 3.29 -14.66
C VAL A 527 0.13 4.29 -14.65
N PRO A 528 1.26 3.98 -13.98
CA PRO A 528 2.43 4.84 -14.05
C PRO A 528 3.07 4.89 -15.44
N MET A 529 3.18 6.08 -16.02
CA MET A 529 3.67 6.27 -17.39
C MET A 529 4.65 7.44 -17.49
N GLU A 530 5.56 7.38 -18.46
CA GLU A 530 6.39 8.51 -18.85
C GLU A 530 6.00 9.00 -20.24
N ILE A 531 5.92 10.32 -20.40
CA ILE A 531 5.89 11.03 -21.67
C ILE A 531 7.32 11.37 -22.08
N GLY A 532 7.86 10.61 -23.02
CA GLY A 532 9.18 10.84 -23.60
C GLY A 532 9.12 11.84 -24.76
N GLY A 533 9.78 12.98 -24.62
CA GLY A 533 9.95 13.96 -25.70
C GLY A 533 11.29 13.79 -26.42
N HIS A 534 11.26 13.79 -27.76
CA HIS A 534 12.44 13.61 -28.61
C HIS A 534 12.54 14.69 -29.69
N THR A 535 13.75 15.10 -30.04
CA THR A 535 14.08 16.07 -31.10
C THR A 535 14.98 15.44 -32.16
N ASP A 536 15.16 16.14 -33.29
CA ASP A 536 16.19 15.78 -34.26
C ASP A 536 17.56 16.38 -33.87
N SER A 537 18.58 16.07 -34.66
CA SER A 537 19.96 16.57 -34.49
C SER A 537 20.20 18.05 -34.81
N GLN A 538 19.15 18.82 -35.17
CA GLN A 538 19.32 20.21 -35.60
C GLN A 538 19.25 21.15 -34.39
N GLY A 539 20.41 21.55 -33.88
CA GLY A 539 20.49 22.48 -32.76
C GLY A 539 21.73 22.23 -31.92
N SER A 540 21.81 22.90 -30.77
CA SER A 540 22.71 22.44 -29.71
C SER A 540 21.99 21.40 -28.87
N GLU A 541 22.74 20.41 -28.39
CA GLU A 541 22.24 19.33 -27.52
C GLU A 541 21.45 19.88 -26.32
N GLU A 542 21.98 20.91 -25.65
CA GLU A 542 21.33 21.56 -24.51
C GLU A 542 19.98 22.19 -24.87
N LEU A 543 19.89 22.81 -26.05
CA LEU A 543 18.65 23.42 -26.53
C LEU A 543 17.64 22.36 -26.95
N ASN A 544 18.10 21.28 -27.56
CA ASN A 544 17.30 20.11 -27.94
C ASN A 544 16.73 19.40 -26.70
N LYS A 545 17.55 19.23 -25.67
CA LYS A 545 17.13 18.67 -24.37
C LYS A 545 16.07 19.54 -23.71
N ALA A 546 16.31 20.84 -23.58
CA ALA A 546 15.32 21.78 -23.03
C ALA A 546 14.01 21.81 -23.83
N LEU A 547 14.08 21.83 -25.17
CA LEU A 547 12.91 21.85 -26.04
C LEU A 547 12.09 20.56 -25.92
N SER A 548 12.75 19.40 -25.91
CA SER A 548 12.10 18.11 -25.76
C SER A 548 11.37 17.97 -24.42
N GLN A 549 11.98 18.43 -23.32
CA GLN A 549 11.38 18.46 -21.99
C GLN A 549 10.15 19.36 -21.96
N GLN A 550 10.25 20.56 -22.52
CA GLN A 550 9.12 21.49 -22.56
C GLN A 550 7.96 20.95 -23.40
N ARG A 551 8.24 20.24 -24.50
CA ARG A 551 7.21 19.58 -25.32
C ARG A 551 6.52 18.45 -24.57
N ALA A 552 7.25 17.60 -23.86
CA ALA A 552 6.68 16.56 -23.01
C ALA A 552 5.79 17.17 -21.91
N ASN A 553 6.24 18.26 -21.27
CA ASN A 553 5.45 19.02 -20.31
C ASN A 553 4.18 19.63 -20.93
N SER A 554 4.25 20.14 -22.16
CA SER A 554 3.07 20.65 -22.88
C SER A 554 2.01 19.57 -23.10
N VAL A 555 2.42 18.35 -23.46
CA VAL A 555 1.49 17.21 -23.60
C VAL A 555 0.87 16.85 -22.26
N LEU A 556 1.68 16.77 -21.20
CA LEU A 556 1.21 16.52 -19.83
C LEU A 556 0.15 17.55 -19.41
N ASN A 557 0.43 18.84 -19.63
CA ASN A 557 -0.48 19.94 -19.34
C ASN A 557 -1.77 19.89 -20.17
N ALA A 558 -1.67 19.47 -21.44
CA ALA A 558 -2.82 19.31 -22.31
C ALA A 558 -3.75 18.16 -21.88
N LEU A 559 -3.19 17.08 -21.31
CA LEU A 559 -3.96 16.00 -20.69
C LEU A 559 -4.59 16.45 -19.37
N LEU A 560 -3.86 17.21 -18.55
CA LEU A 560 -4.39 17.80 -17.32
C LEU A 560 -5.58 18.72 -17.59
N ALA A 561 -5.51 19.54 -18.65
CA ALA A 561 -6.62 20.39 -19.09
C ALA A 561 -7.89 19.61 -19.48
N ARG A 562 -7.74 18.33 -19.85
CA ARG A 562 -8.83 17.39 -20.16
C ARG A 562 -9.29 16.58 -18.94
N ARG A 563 -8.84 16.96 -17.74
CA ARG A 563 -9.15 16.32 -16.46
C ARG A 563 -8.65 14.87 -16.37
N ILE A 564 -7.57 14.56 -17.07
CA ILE A 564 -6.87 13.30 -16.87
C ILE A 564 -5.98 13.44 -15.64
N LEU A 565 -6.01 12.43 -14.76
CA LEU A 565 -5.09 12.37 -13.64
C LEU A 565 -3.68 12.11 -14.17
N THR A 566 -2.77 13.04 -13.92
CA THR A 566 -1.38 12.96 -14.38
C THR A 566 -0.39 12.72 -13.23
N SER A 567 -0.86 12.40 -12.03
CA SER A 567 -0.02 12.20 -10.84
C SER A 567 0.92 11.00 -10.96
N ASN A 568 0.52 10.03 -11.78
CA ASN A 568 1.24 8.84 -12.17
C ASN A 568 1.95 9.00 -13.53
N ILE A 569 1.88 10.18 -14.16
CA ILE A 569 2.51 10.44 -15.46
C ILE A 569 3.65 11.44 -15.30
N VAL A 570 4.88 11.03 -15.59
CA VAL A 570 6.04 11.94 -15.60
C VAL A 570 6.38 12.35 -17.02
N ALA A 571 7.00 13.52 -17.20
CA ALA A 571 7.45 13.99 -18.51
C ALA A 571 8.98 14.07 -18.52
N HIS A 572 9.61 13.47 -19.53
CA HIS A 572 11.07 13.45 -19.67
C HIS A 572 11.48 13.86 -21.08
N GLY A 573 12.43 14.80 -21.18
CA GLY A 573 13.03 15.25 -22.43
C GLY A 573 14.36 14.57 -22.72
N TYR A 574 14.41 13.75 -23.77
CA TYR A 574 15.61 13.04 -24.21
C TYR A 574 16.46 13.82 -25.23
N GLY A 575 15.97 14.97 -25.73
CA GLY A 575 16.63 15.70 -26.80
C GLY A 575 16.85 14.82 -28.03
N GLU A 576 18.09 14.80 -28.52
CA GLU A 576 18.53 13.98 -29.66
C GLU A 576 19.24 12.67 -29.24
N GLU A 577 19.30 12.37 -27.94
CA GLU A 577 20.09 11.27 -27.37
C GLU A 577 19.59 9.88 -27.80
N VAL A 578 18.31 9.75 -28.16
CA VAL A 578 17.66 8.48 -28.53
C VAL A 578 16.99 8.55 -29.93
N PRO A 579 17.78 8.54 -31.02
CA PRO A 579 17.25 8.58 -32.38
C PRO A 579 16.67 7.21 -32.79
N ILE A 580 15.54 7.22 -33.50
CA ILE A 580 14.91 6.02 -34.06
C ILE A 580 15.11 5.91 -35.58
N ALA A 581 15.59 6.98 -36.21
CA ALA A 581 15.89 7.03 -37.65
C ALA A 581 17.11 7.92 -37.93
N ASP A 582 17.63 7.81 -39.14
CA ASP A 582 18.81 8.56 -39.59
C ASP A 582 18.54 10.08 -39.67
N ASN A 583 19.32 10.86 -38.91
CA ASN A 583 19.25 12.30 -38.84
C ASN A 583 19.72 13.02 -40.13
N ASP A 584 20.39 12.31 -41.04
CA ASP A 584 20.88 12.89 -42.30
C ASP A 584 19.74 13.14 -43.30
N THR A 585 18.62 12.42 -43.16
CA THR A 585 17.46 12.55 -44.06
C THR A 585 16.35 13.39 -43.41
N GLU A 586 15.61 14.17 -44.22
CA GLU A 586 14.44 14.91 -43.69
C GLU A 586 13.38 13.96 -43.13
N ALA A 587 13.19 12.81 -43.77
CA ALA A 587 12.26 11.78 -43.31
C ALA A 587 12.67 11.20 -41.94
N GLY A 588 13.96 10.97 -41.71
CA GLY A 588 14.44 10.46 -40.42
C GLY A 588 14.45 11.50 -39.31
N ARG A 589 14.77 12.78 -39.62
CA ARG A 589 14.57 13.88 -38.67
C ARG A 589 13.11 14.01 -38.23
N GLU A 590 12.19 13.94 -39.17
CA GLU A 590 10.75 13.97 -38.89
C GLU A 590 10.25 12.75 -38.08
N ALA A 591 10.91 11.60 -38.19
CA ALA A 591 10.64 10.45 -37.33
C ALA A 591 11.20 10.63 -35.91
N ASN A 592 12.37 11.26 -35.77
CA ASN A 592 13.00 11.53 -34.47
C ASN A 592 12.24 12.59 -33.64
N ARG A 593 11.59 13.55 -34.30
CA ARG A 593 10.68 14.53 -33.66
C ARG A 593 9.37 13.85 -33.21
N ARG A 594 9.37 13.20 -32.04
CA ARG A 594 8.20 12.43 -31.54
C ARG A 594 7.94 12.62 -30.06
N ILE A 595 6.72 12.25 -29.67
CA ILE A 595 6.29 12.01 -28.29
C ILE A 595 5.96 10.53 -28.18
N GLU A 596 6.40 9.87 -27.11
CA GLU A 596 6.08 8.49 -26.82
C GLU A 596 5.62 8.32 -25.38
N PHE A 597 4.81 7.29 -25.14
CA PHE A 597 4.40 6.89 -23.79
C PHE A 597 5.05 5.55 -23.47
N ARG A 598 5.64 5.42 -22.28
CA ARG A 598 6.18 4.16 -21.77
C ARG A 598 5.73 3.91 -20.33
N LEU A 599 5.70 2.65 -19.90
CA LEU A 599 5.47 2.32 -18.50
C LEU A 599 6.67 2.70 -17.64
N ILE A 600 6.41 3.08 -16.39
CA ILE A 600 7.44 3.31 -15.37
C ILE A 600 7.27 2.25 -14.27
N SER A 601 8.36 1.63 -13.84
CA SER A 601 8.31 0.77 -12.66
C SER A 601 8.16 1.59 -11.38
N GLN A 602 7.51 1.07 -10.34
CA GLN A 602 7.42 1.80 -9.05
C GLN A 602 8.80 2.18 -8.49
N ARG A 603 9.83 1.38 -8.76
CA ARG A 603 11.21 1.65 -8.37
C ARG A 603 11.81 2.90 -9.05
N GLU A 604 11.46 3.15 -10.31
CA GLU A 604 11.87 4.37 -11.03
C GLU A 604 11.11 5.61 -10.56
N LEU A 605 9.86 5.47 -10.10
CA LEU A 605 9.09 6.56 -9.47
C LEU A 605 9.67 6.95 -8.10
N ASP A 606 10.20 5.97 -7.36
CA ASP A 606 10.77 6.15 -6.02
C ASP A 606 12.19 6.78 -6.03
N GLY A 607 12.82 6.90 -7.20
CA GLY A 607 14.14 7.54 -7.35
C GLY A 607 15.30 6.75 -6.75
N GLU A 608 15.13 5.45 -6.51
CA GLU A 608 16.21 4.56 -6.10
C GLU A 608 17.17 4.36 -7.30
N PRO A 609 18.47 4.69 -7.18
CA PRO A 609 19.39 4.50 -8.29
C PRO A 609 19.49 3.01 -8.64
N LEU A 610 19.31 2.68 -9.92
CA LEU A 610 19.71 1.38 -10.45
C LEU A 610 21.21 1.23 -10.18
N ILE A 611 21.59 0.31 -9.29
CA ILE A 611 22.98 -0.13 -9.20
C ILE A 611 23.25 -0.93 -10.49
N GLU A 612 23.70 -0.24 -11.53
CA GLU A 612 24.23 -0.87 -12.73
C GLU A 612 25.50 -1.66 -12.35
N GLY A 613 25.44 -3.00 -12.43
CA GLY A 613 26.65 -3.82 -12.40
C GLY A 613 26.62 -5.14 -11.64
N THR A 614 25.50 -5.57 -11.04
CA THR A 614 25.42 -6.93 -10.49
C THR A 614 24.59 -7.84 -11.41
N PRO A 615 25.20 -8.86 -12.04
CA PRO A 615 24.44 -9.91 -12.71
C PRO A 615 23.65 -10.68 -11.65
N TYR A 616 22.33 -10.52 -11.64
CA TYR A 616 21.45 -11.34 -10.84
C TYR A 616 21.13 -12.61 -11.63
N ASP A 617 21.81 -13.72 -11.29
CA ASP A 617 21.58 -15.04 -11.86
C ASP A 617 20.85 -15.95 -10.85
N GLY A 618 19.68 -15.50 -10.41
CA GLY A 618 18.83 -16.22 -9.46
C GLY A 618 17.39 -16.36 -9.97
N PRO A 619 16.75 -17.54 -9.88
CA PRO A 619 15.38 -17.71 -10.36
C PRO A 619 14.38 -16.92 -9.50
N LEU A 620 13.48 -16.22 -10.19
CA LEU A 620 12.35 -15.47 -9.62
C LEU A 620 11.41 -16.42 -8.85
N GLY A 621 11.48 -16.40 -7.53
CA GLY A 621 10.51 -17.04 -6.66
C GLY A 621 10.98 -17.17 -5.21
N ASP A 622 10.55 -16.22 -4.37
CA ASP A 622 10.11 -16.37 -2.96
C ASP A 622 10.38 -15.04 -2.22
N ILE A 623 9.47 -14.06 -2.31
CA ILE A 623 9.54 -12.85 -1.48
C ILE A 623 8.98 -13.23 -0.10
N ARG A 624 9.84 -13.65 0.81
CA ARG A 624 9.51 -13.65 2.24
C ARG A 624 9.94 -12.31 2.85
N PRO A 625 9.09 -11.66 3.68
CA PRO A 625 9.54 -10.54 4.47
C PRO A 625 10.62 -11.01 5.46
N ARG A 626 11.77 -10.34 5.48
CA ARG A 626 12.80 -10.61 6.49
C ARG A 626 12.22 -10.30 7.88
N PRO A 627 12.48 -11.14 8.90
CA PRO A 627 12.10 -10.82 10.26
C PRO A 627 12.87 -9.58 10.75
N ARG A 628 12.20 -8.76 11.55
CA ARG A 628 12.75 -7.57 12.20
C ARG A 628 13.93 -7.99 13.11
N PRO A 629 15.05 -7.24 13.16
CA PRO A 629 16.19 -7.62 14.00
C PRO A 629 15.76 -7.66 15.46
N THR A 630 16.11 -8.74 16.16
CA THR A 630 15.98 -8.81 17.61
C THR A 630 17.18 -8.12 18.26
N ALA A 631 17.01 -7.63 19.49
CA ALA A 631 18.01 -6.90 20.27
C ALA A 631 19.29 -7.68 20.63
N ALA A 632 19.57 -8.82 19.98
CA ALA A 632 20.78 -9.61 20.13
C ALA A 632 21.81 -9.38 19.01
N ASP A 633 21.47 -8.60 17.96
CA ASP A 633 22.39 -8.29 16.85
C ASP A 633 23.10 -6.93 17.00
N ALA A 634 23.04 -6.32 18.20
CA ALA A 634 23.63 -5.01 18.50
C ALA A 634 24.92 -5.09 19.34
N GLU A 635 25.57 -6.26 19.40
CA GLU A 635 26.83 -6.47 20.11
C GLU A 635 27.89 -7.07 19.20
N ASP A 636 28.21 -6.41 18.07
CA ASP A 636 29.52 -6.60 17.41
C ASP A 636 29.85 -5.43 16.49
N THR A 637 30.21 -4.27 17.07
CA THR A 637 31.19 -3.32 16.51
C THR A 637 31.42 -2.19 17.52
N ALA A 638 32.22 -2.44 18.54
CA ALA A 638 32.82 -1.38 19.36
C ALA A 638 34.18 -1.85 19.88
N GLU A 639 35.23 -1.71 19.07
CA GLU A 639 36.62 -1.65 19.56
C GLU A 639 37.43 -0.64 18.72
N ALA A 640 38.34 0.05 19.44
CA ALA A 640 39.29 1.11 19.06
C ALA A 640 38.72 2.55 19.06
N ASP A 641 39.22 3.51 19.84
CA ASP A 641 40.54 3.62 20.49
C ASP A 641 40.47 4.60 21.68
N GLU A 642 41.04 4.19 22.81
CA GLU A 642 41.28 5.03 23.98
C GLU A 642 42.62 5.76 23.84
N THR A 643 42.67 7.05 24.18
CA THR A 643 43.82 7.60 24.91
C THR A 643 43.34 8.67 25.88
N GLY A 644 43.47 8.42 27.17
CA GLY A 644 43.00 9.29 28.25
C GLY A 644 44.01 10.34 28.75
N ASP A 645 43.60 11.07 29.79
CA ASP A 645 44.43 11.37 30.96
C ASP A 645 43.54 11.84 32.14
N GLU A 646 43.94 11.45 33.35
CA GLU A 646 43.24 11.57 34.62
C GLU A 646 43.37 12.94 35.29
N GLY A 647 42.44 13.28 36.20
CA GLY A 647 42.59 14.42 37.12
C GLY A 647 41.48 14.59 38.17
N VAL A 648 41.57 13.79 39.24
CA VAL A 648 41.08 13.89 40.66
C VAL A 648 40.12 15.05 41.09
N PRO A 649 39.09 14.79 41.93
CA PRO A 649 38.06 15.77 42.34
C PRO A 649 38.39 16.48 43.68
N PRO A 650 37.59 17.50 44.07
CA PRO A 650 37.39 17.81 45.49
C PRO A 650 35.92 17.69 45.94
N GLU A 651 35.78 17.24 47.18
CA GLU A 651 34.58 17.26 47.99
C GLU A 651 34.33 18.66 48.60
N ASP A 652 33.08 18.83 49.06
CA ASP A 652 32.60 19.69 50.16
C ASP A 652 32.11 21.14 49.93
N GLU A 653 30.95 21.36 50.59
CA GLU A 653 30.38 22.61 51.16
C GLU A 653 29.29 23.43 50.42
N GLU A 654 28.05 23.17 50.88
CA GLU A 654 27.15 24.13 51.56
C GLU A 654 26.57 25.32 50.77
N TYR A 655 25.25 25.28 50.52
CA TYR A 655 24.47 26.45 50.04
C TYR A 655 23.58 27.00 51.17
N VAL A 656 23.88 28.23 51.58
CA VAL A 656 23.10 29.09 52.47
C VAL A 656 22.11 29.94 51.65
N ALA A 657 20.91 30.13 52.19
CA ALA A 657 19.84 30.95 51.64
C ALA A 657 20.11 32.47 51.69
N GLY A 658 19.58 33.22 50.72
CA GLY A 658 19.54 34.69 50.73
C GLY A 658 18.57 35.25 49.70
N ASP A 659 17.36 35.55 50.18
CA ASP A 659 16.50 36.73 49.95
C ASP A 659 16.69 37.59 48.67
N ASP A 660 15.66 37.65 47.82
CA ASP A 660 15.21 38.91 47.19
C ASP A 660 13.79 38.73 46.59
N GLY A 661 12.94 39.72 46.85
CA GLY A 661 11.47 39.68 46.68
C GLY A 661 10.92 39.84 45.26
N PRO A 662 9.58 39.82 45.10
CA PRO A 662 8.91 39.73 43.80
C PRO A 662 8.73 41.10 43.11
N PRO A 663 8.77 41.16 41.76
CA PRO A 663 8.41 42.37 41.04
C PRO A 663 6.88 42.55 40.92
N GLU A 664 6.49 43.82 40.89
CA GLU A 664 5.14 44.37 40.99
C GLU A 664 4.20 43.96 39.84
N GLY A 665 2.91 43.73 40.17
CA GLY A 665 1.85 43.74 39.16
C GLY A 665 0.60 42.88 39.38
N MET A 666 0.28 42.37 40.57
CA MET A 666 -1.04 41.75 40.83
C MET A 666 -1.47 41.97 42.28
N ASP A 667 -2.70 42.44 42.45
CA ASP A 667 -3.36 42.78 43.70
C ASP A 667 -3.95 41.54 44.42
N ALA A 668 -3.81 41.56 45.75
CA ALA A 668 -3.89 40.41 46.65
C ALA A 668 -5.31 39.92 47.00
N GLU A 669 -6.28 40.05 46.09
CA GLU A 669 -7.66 39.57 46.31
C GLU A 669 -8.06 38.40 45.38
N THR A 670 -7.17 37.92 44.50
CA THR A 670 -7.49 36.81 43.57
C THR A 670 -6.62 35.56 43.71
N ALA A 671 -5.66 35.53 44.64
CA ALA A 671 -4.75 34.37 44.83
C ALA A 671 -5.17 33.39 45.95
N ALA A 672 -6.37 33.56 46.54
CA ALA A 672 -6.84 32.77 47.69
C ALA A 672 -8.09 31.94 47.39
N ALA A 673 -8.25 31.43 46.16
CA ALA A 673 -9.25 30.42 45.85
C ALA A 673 -8.66 29.41 44.87
N LEU A 674 -8.86 28.12 45.19
CA LEU A 674 -8.58 26.91 44.38
C LEU A 674 -7.27 26.16 44.72
N ALA A 675 -7.26 25.54 45.90
CA ALA A 675 -6.80 24.17 46.05
C ALA A 675 -8.02 23.32 46.48
N PRO A 676 -8.31 22.17 45.85
CA PRO A 676 -9.29 21.23 46.39
C PRO A 676 -8.60 20.05 47.09
N GLU A 677 -9.07 19.75 48.29
CA GLU A 677 -8.99 18.43 48.94
C GLU A 677 -10.33 17.69 48.78
N ASP A 678 -10.26 16.37 48.92
CA ASP A 678 -11.24 15.34 48.55
C ASP A 678 -12.58 15.28 49.33
N ASP A 679 -13.55 14.71 48.61
CA ASP A 679 -14.63 13.79 48.98
C ASP A 679 -15.98 14.23 49.62
N VAL A 680 -17.01 13.54 49.07
CA VAL A 680 -18.36 13.15 49.57
C VAL A 680 -19.59 13.69 48.81
N GLU A 681 -20.42 12.71 48.44
CA GLU A 681 -21.70 12.65 47.69
C GLU A 681 -22.85 13.59 48.17
N ASP A 682 -23.72 14.05 47.25
CA ASP A 682 -25.04 13.43 46.91
C ASP A 682 -26.10 14.40 46.30
N ALA A 683 -26.86 13.88 45.32
CA ALA A 683 -28.26 14.09 44.90
C ALA A 683 -28.89 15.38 44.28
N ALA A 684 -29.64 15.10 43.18
CA ALA A 684 -30.98 15.57 42.73
C ALA A 684 -31.08 16.78 41.73
N ALA A 685 -32.01 16.88 40.76
CA ALA A 685 -33.33 16.26 40.54
C ALA A 685 -33.89 16.47 39.09
N GLU A 686 -35.08 15.84 38.87
CA GLU A 686 -36.19 16.05 37.89
C GLU A 686 -36.36 14.94 36.84
N GLY A 687 -37.48 14.21 36.67
CA GLY A 687 -38.79 14.12 37.32
C GLY A 687 -39.83 13.54 36.32
N ALA A 688 -40.54 12.45 36.63
CA ALA A 688 -41.93 12.14 36.16
C ALA A 688 -42.43 10.71 36.54
N THR A 689 -43.39 10.67 37.47
CA THR A 689 -44.62 9.84 37.55
C THR A 689 -44.61 8.29 37.52
N GLU A 690 -45.02 7.76 38.68
CA GLU A 690 -45.68 6.50 39.10
C GLU A 690 -46.80 5.93 38.16
N PRO A 691 -47.27 4.65 38.31
CA PRO A 691 -47.79 4.11 39.59
C PRO A 691 -47.63 2.60 39.95
N THR A 692 -47.51 2.39 41.28
CA THR A 692 -48.20 1.42 42.18
C THR A 692 -48.11 -0.11 41.99
N GLY A 693 -47.78 -0.80 43.09
CA GLY A 693 -48.21 -2.18 43.36
C GLY A 693 -47.50 -2.86 44.54
N ASP A 694 -48.26 -3.21 45.57
CA ASP A 694 -47.90 -3.55 46.96
C ASP A 694 -47.57 -5.05 47.23
N GLU A 695 -47.00 -5.30 48.42
CA GLU A 695 -47.09 -6.49 49.30
C GLU A 695 -46.43 -7.88 48.99
N ALA A 696 -45.30 -8.13 49.70
CA ALA A 696 -45.08 -9.14 50.77
C ALA A 696 -45.13 -10.69 50.48
N PRO A 697 -44.73 -11.59 51.42
CA PRO A 697 -43.63 -12.54 51.23
C PRO A 697 -44.01 -14.04 51.36
N ALA A 698 -43.00 -14.91 51.23
CA ALA A 698 -43.01 -16.39 51.26
C ALA A 698 -43.68 -17.04 52.49
N PRO A 699 -43.91 -18.38 52.44
CA PRO A 699 -43.18 -19.22 53.41
C PRO A 699 -42.75 -20.63 52.93
N GLU A 700 -41.88 -21.19 53.77
CA GLU A 700 -41.22 -22.50 53.88
C GLU A 700 -42.08 -23.76 53.71
N THR A 701 -41.42 -24.90 53.41
CA THR A 701 -41.54 -26.12 54.25
C THR A 701 -40.25 -26.97 54.21
N ALA A 702 -39.96 -27.62 55.34
CA ALA A 702 -38.80 -28.45 55.67
C ALA A 702 -39.11 -29.97 55.67
N ASN A 703 -38.09 -30.84 55.55
CA ASN A 703 -37.75 -31.93 56.50
C ASN A 703 -36.78 -33.03 55.95
N THR A 704 -35.61 -33.16 56.60
CA THR A 704 -35.09 -34.30 57.41
C THR A 704 -34.84 -35.73 56.84
N GLU A 705 -33.54 -36.09 56.64
CA GLU A 705 -32.69 -37.27 57.07
C GLU A 705 -33.19 -38.75 57.10
N PRO A 706 -32.33 -39.81 57.33
CA PRO A 706 -30.90 -40.10 56.99
C PRO A 706 -30.61 -41.61 56.62
N GLY A 707 -29.35 -42.02 56.35
CA GLY A 707 -28.86 -43.42 56.56
C GLY A 707 -27.73 -43.98 55.65
N THR A 708 -26.67 -44.51 56.29
CA THR A 708 -25.37 -45.12 55.87
C THR A 708 -25.50 -46.51 55.18
N ASP A 709 -24.50 -47.22 54.60
CA ASP A 709 -23.12 -47.58 55.03
C ASP A 709 -22.35 -48.41 53.94
N GLU A 710 -21.05 -48.70 54.21
CA GLU A 710 -20.07 -49.67 53.62
C GLU A 710 -19.27 -49.25 52.35
N THR A 711 -18.02 -48.73 52.43
CA THR A 711 -16.66 -49.30 52.71
C THR A 711 -16.01 -50.12 51.59
N ASP A 712 -14.88 -49.63 51.04
CA ASP A 712 -13.59 -50.35 51.06
C ASP A 712 -12.40 -49.37 50.87
N ASP A 713 -11.36 -49.60 51.67
CA ASP A 713 -10.15 -48.81 51.88
C ASP A 713 -8.98 -49.32 51.01
N GLY A 714 -7.97 -48.49 50.76
CA GLY A 714 -6.69 -48.99 50.27
C GLY A 714 -5.69 -47.97 49.74
N ALA A 715 -5.26 -47.04 50.58
CA ALA A 715 -4.15 -46.12 50.30
C ALA A 715 -2.78 -46.82 50.26
N THR A 716 -1.84 -46.28 49.47
CA THR A 716 -0.46 -46.02 49.96
C THR A 716 0.25 -44.96 49.12
N GLN A 717 0.88 -44.03 49.83
CA GLN A 717 1.60 -42.85 49.36
C GLN A 717 3.10 -43.14 49.11
N ALA A 718 3.65 -42.41 48.13
CA ALA A 718 4.88 -41.61 48.15
C ALA A 718 6.24 -42.25 48.54
N GLU A 719 7.26 -42.05 47.69
CA GLU A 719 8.42 -41.18 48.01
C GLU A 719 9.33 -40.96 46.78
N GLU A 720 9.97 -39.80 46.78
CA GLU A 720 10.88 -39.21 45.82
C GLU A 720 12.35 -39.61 46.14
N VAL A 721 13.32 -39.08 45.35
CA VAL A 721 14.77 -38.87 45.63
C VAL A 721 15.77 -39.60 44.69
N ALA A 722 16.25 -38.79 43.73
CA ALA A 722 17.64 -38.44 43.36
C ALA A 722 18.69 -39.41 42.74
N GLU A 723 19.27 -38.87 41.64
CA GLU A 723 20.70 -38.70 41.28
C GLU A 723 21.62 -39.86 40.79
N THR A 724 22.01 -39.69 39.51
CA THR A 724 23.38 -39.63 38.93
C THR A 724 24.25 -40.87 38.63
N THR A 725 24.65 -40.91 37.34
CA THR A 725 26.02 -41.03 36.74
C THR A 725 26.70 -42.38 36.45
N GLU A 726 27.35 -42.37 35.26
CA GLU A 726 28.46 -43.20 34.72
C GLU A 726 28.12 -44.66 34.35
N GLY A 727 28.55 -45.25 33.23
CA GLY A 727 29.49 -44.91 32.17
C GLY A 727 29.88 -46.21 31.42
N GLU A 728 30.54 -46.05 30.28
CA GLU A 728 31.37 -47.03 29.54
C GLU A 728 30.81 -47.80 28.31
N ASP A 729 31.40 -47.37 27.19
CA ASP A 729 31.63 -47.94 25.85
C ASP A 729 32.36 -49.30 25.85
N PRO A 730 32.41 -50.03 24.72
CA PRO A 730 33.59 -49.92 23.85
C PRO A 730 33.35 -50.01 22.32
N ASP A 731 34.03 -49.13 21.58
CA ASP A 731 35.04 -49.37 20.50
C ASP A 731 34.98 -50.71 19.71
N ALA A 732 35.24 -50.80 18.40
CA ALA A 732 35.76 -49.89 17.39
C ALA A 732 35.75 -50.57 15.99
N ALA A 733 36.04 -49.75 14.97
CA ALA A 733 36.73 -50.04 13.70
C ALA A 733 35.88 -50.42 12.46
N ASP A 734 36.23 -50.03 11.24
CA ASP A 734 37.05 -48.95 10.63
C ASP A 734 36.90 -49.15 9.09
N GLU A 735 37.28 -48.13 8.34
CA GLU A 735 37.80 -48.14 6.96
C GLU A 735 36.86 -47.99 5.74
N THR A 736 36.83 -46.73 5.28
CA THR A 736 37.28 -46.22 3.96
C THR A 736 36.64 -46.76 2.66
N ALA A 737 36.16 -45.86 1.79
CA ALA A 737 36.97 -45.26 0.71
C ALA A 737 36.11 -44.60 -0.38
N SER A 738 36.66 -43.49 -0.87
CA SER A 738 36.31 -42.54 -1.92
C SER A 738 36.33 -43.06 -3.37
N ALA A 739 35.63 -42.31 -4.24
CA ALA A 739 36.11 -41.70 -5.50
C ALA A 739 35.29 -42.01 -6.78
N ASP A 740 34.86 -40.91 -7.41
CA ASP A 740 34.92 -40.56 -8.84
C ASP A 740 34.69 -41.62 -9.93
N GLU A 741 33.75 -41.35 -10.85
CA GLU A 741 34.08 -41.23 -12.29
C GLU A 741 32.94 -40.57 -13.09
N GLU A 742 33.30 -39.45 -13.71
CA GLU A 742 32.66 -38.80 -14.85
C GLU A 742 33.16 -39.48 -16.14
N THR A 743 32.32 -39.73 -17.16
CA THR A 743 32.65 -39.55 -18.60
C THR A 743 31.49 -39.91 -19.55
N THR A 744 31.03 -38.87 -20.25
CA THR A 744 30.78 -38.71 -21.71
C THR A 744 30.70 -39.93 -22.65
N ASN A 745 29.66 -39.97 -23.53
CA ASN A 745 29.74 -39.77 -25.00
C ASN A 745 28.36 -40.01 -25.68
N GLU A 746 27.78 -39.05 -26.41
CA GLU A 746 27.84 -38.80 -27.88
C GLU A 746 26.89 -39.62 -28.80
N THR A 747 26.01 -38.87 -29.48
CA THR A 747 25.86 -38.78 -30.96
C THR A 747 24.88 -39.68 -31.75
N ALA A 748 24.12 -38.99 -32.63
CA ALA A 748 23.47 -39.34 -33.92
C ALA A 748 21.93 -39.28 -33.91
N ALA A 749 21.27 -38.28 -34.50
CA ALA A 749 21.08 -38.00 -35.94
C ALA A 749 20.29 -39.10 -36.69
N ASN A 750 19.05 -38.81 -37.12
CA ASN A 750 18.63 -39.11 -38.49
C ASN A 750 17.40 -38.30 -38.95
N ALA A 751 17.45 -37.94 -40.23
CA ALA A 751 16.43 -37.25 -41.02
C ALA A 751 15.71 -38.24 -41.96
N ALA A 752 14.53 -37.86 -42.46
CA ALA A 752 13.91 -38.16 -43.78
C ALA A 752 12.38 -37.92 -43.64
N ASP A 753 11.70 -36.98 -44.32
CA ASP A 753 11.53 -36.74 -45.77
C ASP A 753 10.37 -37.56 -46.41
N GLU A 754 9.68 -36.88 -47.34
CA GLU A 754 8.73 -37.35 -48.37
C GLU A 754 7.19 -37.28 -48.15
N THR A 755 6.64 -36.08 -48.41
CA THR A 755 5.69 -35.63 -49.49
C THR A 755 4.68 -36.58 -50.22
N PRO A 756 3.71 -36.07 -51.03
CA PRO A 756 2.26 -36.27 -50.84
C PRO A 756 1.55 -37.03 -51.99
N GLY A 757 0.24 -37.29 -51.83
CA GLY A 757 -0.60 -37.95 -52.83
C GLY A 757 -1.96 -37.27 -53.00
N GLU A 758 -2.20 -36.84 -54.23
CA GLU A 758 -3.30 -36.04 -54.78
C GLU A 758 -4.42 -36.96 -55.34
N GLY A 759 -5.68 -36.50 -55.32
CA GLY A 759 -6.59 -36.74 -56.45
C GLY A 759 -8.04 -37.24 -56.21
N VAL A 760 -8.98 -36.32 -56.51
CA VAL A 760 -10.19 -36.45 -57.39
C VAL A 760 -11.37 -37.37 -56.95
N ASP A 761 -12.58 -36.80 -56.75
CA ASP A 761 -13.64 -36.77 -57.79
C ASP A 761 -14.90 -35.94 -57.39
N GLU A 762 -15.57 -35.47 -58.44
CA GLU A 762 -16.58 -34.42 -58.59
C GLU A 762 -18.02 -34.97 -58.65
N THR A 763 -19.04 -34.16 -58.34
CA THR A 763 -20.46 -34.18 -58.82
C THR A 763 -21.27 -33.18 -57.96
N THR A 764 -22.14 -32.26 -58.40
CA THR A 764 -22.75 -31.91 -59.69
C THR A 764 -23.26 -30.46 -59.59
N GLU A 765 -23.21 -29.71 -60.69
CA GLU A 765 -23.81 -28.36 -60.90
C GLU A 765 -25.35 -28.34 -60.89
N THR A 766 -25.96 -27.20 -60.56
CA THR A 766 -26.82 -26.45 -61.51
C THR A 766 -27.17 -25.02 -61.03
N GLU A 767 -27.36 -24.18 -62.04
CA GLU A 767 -27.28 -22.72 -62.15
C GLU A 767 -28.51 -21.87 -61.73
N THR A 768 -28.19 -20.64 -61.31
CA THR A 768 -28.79 -19.31 -61.64
C THR A 768 -30.21 -18.89 -61.21
N VAL A 769 -30.34 -17.62 -60.79
CA VAL A 769 -31.12 -16.55 -61.47
C VAL A 769 -31.07 -15.21 -60.67
N SER A 770 -30.54 -14.18 -61.36
CA SER A 770 -30.95 -12.76 -61.47
C SER A 770 -30.88 -11.69 -60.35
N GLU A 771 -30.26 -10.58 -60.76
CA GLU A 771 -30.36 -9.17 -60.32
C GLU A 771 -31.80 -8.64 -60.15
N GLU A 772 -32.05 -7.75 -59.17
CA GLU A 772 -32.56 -6.38 -59.40
C GLU A 772 -32.57 -5.51 -58.11
N ALA A 773 -32.53 -4.19 -58.32
CA ALA A 773 -32.24 -3.08 -57.40
C ALA A 773 -33.28 -2.79 -56.30
N LEU A 774 -32.89 -1.99 -55.28
CA LEU A 774 -33.65 -0.81 -54.79
C LEU A 774 -32.88 0.01 -53.72
N SER A 775 -32.95 1.34 -53.89
CA SER A 775 -32.37 2.45 -53.11
C SER A 775 -32.99 2.65 -51.70
N PRO A 776 -32.48 3.58 -50.85
CA PRO A 776 -32.67 3.58 -49.40
C PRO A 776 -33.97 4.29 -48.94
N PRO A 777 -34.43 4.07 -47.69
CA PRO A 777 -35.62 4.74 -47.19
C PRO A 777 -35.35 6.15 -46.64
N THR A 778 -36.26 7.02 -47.05
CA THR A 778 -36.49 8.43 -46.73
C THR A 778 -36.80 8.73 -45.26
N VAL A 779 -36.26 9.86 -44.79
CA VAL A 779 -36.58 10.56 -43.54
C VAL A 779 -38.02 11.08 -43.57
N VAL A 780 -38.81 10.78 -42.53
CA VAL A 780 -40.14 11.37 -42.31
C VAL A 780 -40.19 12.06 -40.95
N HIS A 781 -40.35 13.37 -40.96
CA HIS A 781 -40.79 14.18 -39.81
C HIS A 781 -42.29 14.02 -39.58
N PRO A 782 -42.74 14.12 -38.31
CA PRO A 782 -44.06 14.69 -38.03
C PRO A 782 -43.98 15.88 -37.06
N GLU A 783 -44.44 17.05 -37.51
CA GLU A 783 -45.07 18.05 -36.64
C GLU A 783 -46.54 17.66 -36.42
N LEU A 784 -47.05 17.76 -35.19
CA LEU A 784 -47.97 18.82 -34.78
C LEU A 784 -48.60 18.55 -33.40
N GLU A 785 -48.50 19.60 -32.57
CA GLU A 785 -49.52 20.16 -31.68
C GLU A 785 -50.14 19.35 -30.52
N GLY A 786 -49.84 19.84 -29.32
CA GLY A 786 -50.87 20.19 -28.35
C GLY A 786 -50.71 19.53 -26.98
N VAL A 787 -50.28 20.29 -25.97
CA VAL A 787 -50.86 20.34 -24.59
C VAL A 787 -50.17 21.47 -23.79
N ARG A 788 -51.01 22.18 -23.02
CA ARG A 788 -50.78 23.42 -22.24
C ARG A 788 -49.71 23.32 -21.16
N ALA A 789 -49.03 24.45 -20.92
CA ALA A 789 -48.17 24.71 -19.77
C ALA A 789 -48.97 25.07 -18.49
N PRO A 790 -48.53 24.67 -17.29
CA PRO A 790 -48.99 25.23 -16.02
C PRO A 790 -48.17 26.47 -15.58
N PRO A 791 -48.74 27.39 -14.76
CA PRO A 791 -48.15 28.71 -14.48
C PRO A 791 -47.12 28.70 -13.34
N ARG A 792 -46.16 29.63 -13.43
CA ARG A 792 -45.23 30.04 -12.35
C ARG A 792 -45.99 30.71 -11.19
N PRO A 793 -45.58 30.49 -9.92
CA PRO A 793 -46.00 31.33 -8.81
C PRO A 793 -45.14 32.61 -8.74
N GLU A 794 -45.82 33.75 -8.63
CA GLU A 794 -45.24 35.06 -8.34
C GLU A 794 -44.76 35.15 -6.88
N ARG A 795 -43.67 35.89 -6.68
CA ARG A 795 -43.21 36.43 -5.40
C ARG A 795 -44.11 37.61 -4.99
N GLU A 796 -44.47 37.69 -3.71
CA GLU A 796 -44.39 38.92 -2.89
C GLU A 796 -44.77 38.60 -1.43
N GLY A 797 -43.96 39.09 -0.47
CA GLY A 797 -44.10 38.88 0.97
C GLY A 797 -42.75 38.83 1.66
#